data_AF-A0A0R3L1G7-F1
#
_entry.id   AF-A0A0R3L1G7-F1
#
_cell.length_a   1.000
_cell.length_b   1.000
_cell.length_c   1.000
_cell.angle_alpha   90.00
_cell.angle_beta   90.00
_cell.angle_gamma   90.00
#
_symmetry.space_group_name_H-M   'P 1'
#
loop_
_entity.id
_entity.type
_entity.pdbx_description
1 polymer ?
#
loop_
_entity_poly.entity_id
_entity_poly.type
_entity_poly.pdbx_seq_one_letter_code
_entity_poly.pdbx_strand_id
1 'polypeptide(L)'
;MSGQGNSQDSKARPGQRRMAQWTRDYARLPGIPDEYIGPDGAPRAAWARFFDAFAALSPVDIERRFASADRHLREAGVTYRAPGETADRLWPLSHLPLIIDEADWQQLTTGIAQRAQLFESILRDLYGEGRLVTEGAVPAAAIAGSNEYLRAVCGVKPPGGRHLHFYAADVGRGPDGRWWVLNDRTQAPSGAGYALENRLVLSRAFSNLYKSMNVERVAPFFEAFRDSLRASADRDEPRIGLLTPGAFSETYFEHATLARYLGFLLVEGDDLAVSGDRIHIRTVAGLKRLDVLLRRVDSNFLDPLELDASSQLGVPGLIDVVRKGGVVVANMPGSGVLEARALLGFLPSLCRRLLGETLIMPHIATWWCGQKSAREEVLSRLEDFAIEGAYGRAVPGFSSHGPVLAGELPPDERDRLRQAITDRGIDYVGQELVRLSTTPVWEQGRITPRPFVLRVFAAATPQGWTIMPGGFCRIADQPDARAVSMGDGARAADVWVVSDKAVSTSTLLPAAETVRIRRIAGVVPSRAADNLFWLGRYLERAEATLRLIRVLGTSTRDPANGAPTALHSVERIQRILVSWGATSQTTRSNPARVIAEALQSEEKFGSALSLVRSVQRTASSLRERLSPDAWQVITEMVERLALQVDDDDSVVSAAELTLQELASLAGLAQENMNRAAGWRFLDMGRRAERAINTVRFARQFAYDEAGEDDLDALLTLVDCQITYRSRYLVGPALAPVRDLAVLDPYNPRSVAFQVATLNDHIAALPSLKEHGLIERPQRLAVALQATLTTGEAATLDVTTLFALEQALLNLADAIGQHYFPHGPHASRPEKLTGLA
;
A
#
# COMPACT_ATOMS: atom_id res chain seq x y z
N MET A 1 -5.71 -73.85 -34.53
CA MET A 1 -5.31 -72.56 -35.15
C MET A 1 -6.38 -71.55 -34.83
N SER A 2 -6.18 -70.78 -33.76
CA SER A 2 -7.10 -69.78 -33.24
C SER A 2 -6.24 -68.63 -32.73
N GLY A 3 -6.52 -67.43 -33.24
CA GLY A 3 -5.74 -66.23 -33.02
C GLY A 3 -5.88 -65.65 -31.61
N GLN A 4 -4.82 -64.98 -31.17
CA GLN A 4 -4.88 -63.98 -30.11
C GLN A 4 -4.38 -62.67 -30.67
N GLY A 5 -5.27 -61.67 -30.61
CA GLY A 5 -5.00 -60.29 -30.96
C GLY A 5 -3.97 -59.67 -30.03
N ASN A 6 -3.02 -58.95 -30.63
CA ASN A 6 -1.98 -58.22 -29.93
C ASN A 6 -2.58 -56.86 -29.49
N SER A 7 -2.90 -56.72 -28.20
CA SER A 7 -3.28 -55.44 -27.61
C SER A 7 -2.04 -54.53 -27.50
N GLN A 8 -1.91 -53.61 -28.46
CA GLN A 8 -0.99 -52.47 -28.34
C GLN A 8 -1.54 -51.49 -27.31
N ASP A 9 -1.29 -51.75 -26.03
CA ASP A 9 -1.37 -50.72 -24.99
C ASP A 9 -0.14 -49.80 -25.12
N SER A 10 -0.37 -48.64 -25.75
CA SER A 10 0.55 -47.51 -25.79
C SER A 10 0.97 -47.11 -24.37
N LYS A 11 2.24 -47.36 -24.01
CA LYS A 11 2.83 -46.87 -22.75
C LYS A 11 2.94 -45.34 -22.79
N ALA A 12 1.90 -44.64 -22.34
CA ALA A 12 1.90 -43.19 -22.17
C ALA A 12 3.11 -42.72 -21.34
N ARG A 13 3.76 -41.63 -21.78
CA ARG A 13 4.92 -41.02 -21.10
C ARG A 13 4.54 -40.60 -19.66
N PRO A 14 5.45 -40.60 -18.69
CA PRO A 14 5.14 -40.26 -17.29
C PRO A 14 4.39 -38.92 -17.12
N GLY A 15 4.73 -37.89 -17.89
CA GLY A 15 4.02 -36.61 -17.90
C GLY A 15 2.56 -36.70 -18.36
N GLN A 16 2.27 -37.49 -19.40
CA GLN A 16 0.90 -37.69 -19.91
C GLN A 16 0.02 -38.42 -18.89
N ARG A 17 0.58 -39.39 -18.14
CA ARG A 17 -0.15 -40.07 -17.07
C ARG A 17 -0.48 -39.12 -15.92
N ARG A 18 0.45 -38.24 -15.54
CA ARG A 18 0.22 -37.22 -14.51
C ARG A 18 -0.85 -36.23 -14.94
N MET A 19 -0.78 -35.75 -16.18
CA MET A 19 -1.80 -34.85 -16.71
C MET A 19 -3.19 -35.48 -16.67
N ALA A 20 -3.33 -36.71 -17.17
CA ALA A 20 -4.58 -37.45 -17.13
C ALA A 20 -5.10 -37.70 -15.71
N GLN A 21 -4.22 -37.78 -14.71
CA GLN A 21 -4.60 -37.87 -13.30
C GLN A 21 -5.12 -36.54 -12.77
N TRP A 22 -4.45 -35.43 -13.06
CA TRP A 22 -4.82 -34.09 -12.57
C TRP A 22 -6.12 -33.56 -13.19
N THR A 23 -6.39 -33.91 -14.45
CA THR A 23 -7.58 -33.45 -15.20
C THR A 23 -8.70 -34.49 -15.24
N ARG A 24 -8.60 -35.59 -14.49
CA ARG A 24 -9.59 -36.70 -14.54
C ARG A 24 -11.02 -36.23 -14.29
N ASP A 25 -11.17 -35.35 -13.31
CA ASP A 25 -12.46 -34.83 -12.86
C ASP A 25 -12.75 -33.43 -13.45
N TYR A 26 -11.96 -33.00 -14.44
CA TYR A 26 -12.13 -31.70 -15.08
C TYR A 26 -13.25 -31.77 -16.11
N ALA A 27 -14.37 -31.15 -15.81
CA ALA A 27 -15.50 -31.04 -16.71
C ALA A 27 -15.98 -29.60 -16.83
N ARG A 28 -16.21 -29.14 -18.06
CA ARG A 28 -16.81 -27.84 -18.36
C ARG A 28 -18.17 -27.72 -17.67
N LEU A 29 -18.44 -26.55 -17.07
CA LEU A 29 -19.76 -26.29 -16.49
C LEU A 29 -20.83 -26.17 -17.61
N PRO A 30 -22.03 -26.76 -17.44
CA PRO A 30 -23.05 -26.76 -18.48
C PRO A 30 -23.43 -25.34 -18.95
N GLY A 31 -23.34 -25.09 -20.26
CA GLY A 31 -23.70 -23.81 -20.88
C GLY A 31 -22.73 -22.65 -20.64
N ILE A 32 -21.57 -22.89 -20.01
CA ILE A 32 -20.59 -21.87 -19.64
C ILE A 32 -19.29 -22.11 -20.40
N PRO A 33 -18.73 -21.16 -21.17
CA PRO A 33 -17.46 -21.36 -21.87
C PRO A 33 -16.30 -21.67 -20.92
N ASP A 34 -15.29 -22.39 -21.39
CA ASP A 34 -14.10 -22.74 -20.61
C ASP A 34 -12.83 -22.35 -21.39
N GLU A 35 -11.81 -21.86 -20.68
CA GLU A 35 -10.55 -21.44 -21.28
C GLU A 35 -9.63 -22.64 -21.57
N TYR A 36 -9.80 -23.77 -20.90
CA TYR A 36 -9.02 -24.98 -21.21
C TYR A 36 -9.69 -25.85 -22.26
N ILE A 37 -10.98 -26.16 -22.10
CA ILE A 37 -11.74 -27.03 -22.99
C ILE A 37 -12.56 -26.18 -23.98
N GLY A 38 -12.28 -26.34 -25.26
CA GLY A 38 -12.98 -25.67 -26.35
C GLY A 38 -14.43 -26.12 -26.52
N PRO A 39 -15.21 -25.43 -27.38
CA PRO A 39 -16.61 -25.78 -27.66
C PRO A 39 -16.78 -27.19 -28.26
N ASP A 40 -15.75 -27.70 -28.93
CA ASP A 40 -15.67 -29.03 -29.54
C ASP A 40 -15.27 -30.13 -28.53
N GLY A 41 -15.02 -29.77 -27.27
CA GLY A 41 -14.57 -30.67 -26.22
C GLY A 41 -13.06 -30.95 -26.25
N ALA A 42 -12.31 -30.37 -27.19
CA ALA A 42 -10.86 -30.53 -27.26
C ALA A 42 -10.14 -29.48 -26.39
N PRO A 43 -8.98 -29.84 -25.80
CA PRO A 43 -8.11 -28.86 -25.16
C PRO A 43 -7.65 -27.75 -26.12
N ARG A 44 -7.71 -26.50 -25.69
CA ARG A 44 -7.11 -25.38 -26.42
C ARG A 44 -5.60 -25.54 -26.50
N ALA A 45 -5.02 -25.21 -27.66
CA ALA A 45 -3.60 -25.43 -27.95
C ALA A 45 -2.66 -24.75 -26.94
N ALA A 46 -2.95 -23.52 -26.53
CA ALA A 46 -2.14 -22.78 -25.55
C ALA A 46 -2.09 -23.48 -24.18
N TRP A 47 -3.23 -23.99 -23.71
CA TRP A 47 -3.31 -24.75 -22.46
C TRP A 47 -2.68 -26.14 -22.58
N ALA A 48 -2.85 -26.84 -23.71
CA ALA A 48 -2.17 -28.11 -23.95
C ALA A 48 -0.64 -27.95 -23.88
N ARG A 49 -0.09 -26.90 -24.52
CA ARG A 49 1.34 -26.56 -24.48
C ARG A 49 1.83 -26.29 -23.06
N PHE A 50 1.06 -25.51 -22.29
CA PHE A 50 1.37 -25.24 -20.88
C PHE A 50 1.37 -26.51 -20.05
N PHE A 51 0.34 -27.34 -20.18
CA PHE A 51 0.18 -28.55 -19.40
C PHE A 51 1.24 -29.60 -19.74
N ASP A 52 1.65 -29.74 -21.00
CA ASP A 52 2.77 -30.60 -21.38
C ASP A 52 4.08 -30.17 -20.71
N ALA A 53 4.36 -28.87 -20.69
CA ALA A 53 5.55 -28.31 -20.05
C ALA A 53 5.47 -28.36 -18.52
N PHE A 54 4.29 -28.13 -17.94
CA PHE A 54 4.03 -28.23 -16.50
C PHE A 54 4.14 -29.68 -16.01
N ALA A 55 3.62 -30.64 -16.78
CA ALA A 55 3.69 -32.07 -16.47
C ALA A 55 5.11 -32.65 -16.58
N ALA A 56 6.07 -31.92 -17.16
CA ALA A 56 7.48 -32.30 -17.15
C ALA A 56 8.12 -32.11 -15.76
N LEU A 57 7.56 -31.24 -14.92
CA LEU A 57 8.02 -31.02 -13.55
C LEU A 57 7.68 -32.21 -12.64
N SER A 58 8.51 -32.47 -11.62
CA SER A 58 8.17 -33.41 -10.56
C SER A 58 7.17 -32.77 -9.58
N PRO A 59 6.32 -33.56 -8.88
CA PRO A 59 5.41 -33.02 -7.86
C PRO A 59 6.13 -32.21 -6.77
N VAL A 60 7.30 -32.69 -6.33
CA VAL A 60 8.15 -31.98 -5.36
C VAL A 60 8.64 -30.64 -5.90
N ASP A 61 8.99 -30.57 -7.19
CA ASP A 61 9.38 -29.30 -7.81
C ASP A 61 8.22 -28.31 -7.91
N ILE A 62 7.00 -28.80 -8.16
CA ILE A 62 5.80 -27.97 -8.22
C ILE A 62 5.51 -27.37 -6.84
N GLU A 63 5.44 -28.20 -5.80
CA GLU A 63 5.20 -27.75 -4.43
C GLU A 63 6.29 -26.78 -3.94
N ARG A 64 7.57 -27.07 -4.25
CA ARG A 64 8.68 -26.17 -3.94
C ARG A 64 8.54 -24.81 -4.62
N ARG A 65 8.10 -24.77 -5.89
CA ARG A 65 7.89 -23.52 -6.64
C ARG A 65 6.69 -22.74 -6.10
N PHE A 66 5.60 -23.41 -5.75
CA PHE A 66 4.44 -22.78 -5.11
C PHE A 66 4.82 -22.16 -3.75
N ALA A 67 5.49 -22.93 -2.88
CA ALA A 67 5.96 -22.43 -1.59
C ALA A 67 6.96 -21.27 -1.73
N SER A 68 7.78 -21.27 -2.78
CA SER A 68 8.68 -20.16 -3.10
C SER A 68 7.92 -18.90 -3.54
N ALA A 69 6.89 -19.05 -4.38
CA ALA A 69 6.02 -17.95 -4.79
C ALA A 69 5.29 -17.32 -3.60
N ASP A 70 4.70 -18.15 -2.74
CA ASP A 70 3.97 -17.68 -1.55
C ASP A 70 4.90 -16.98 -0.56
N ARG A 71 6.11 -17.51 -0.38
CA ARG A 71 7.13 -16.88 0.47
C ARG A 71 7.56 -15.54 -0.10
N HIS A 72 7.77 -15.44 -1.41
CA HIS A 72 8.14 -14.17 -2.04
C HIS A 72 7.04 -13.12 -1.89
N LEU A 73 5.76 -13.49 -2.01
CA LEU A 73 4.65 -12.56 -1.74
C LEU A 73 4.60 -12.11 -0.28
N ARG A 74 4.91 -13.00 0.67
CA ARG A 74 5.03 -12.66 2.10
C ARG A 74 6.19 -11.71 2.37
N GLU A 75 7.37 -11.98 1.81
CA GLU A 75 8.57 -11.15 1.94
C GLU A 75 8.38 -9.78 1.26
N ALA A 76 7.77 -9.76 0.08
CA ALA A 76 7.31 -8.55 -0.59
C ALA A 76 6.07 -7.92 0.09
N GLY A 77 5.55 -8.55 1.15
CA GLY A 77 4.34 -8.27 1.94
C GLY A 77 3.20 -7.74 1.10
N VAL A 78 2.87 -8.45 0.03
CA VAL A 78 1.69 -8.18 -0.77
C VAL A 78 0.47 -8.47 0.10
N THR A 79 -0.21 -7.41 0.50
CA THR A 79 -1.42 -7.48 1.31
C THR A 79 -2.61 -6.91 0.58
N TYR A 80 -3.79 -7.35 1.00
CA TYR A 80 -5.04 -6.66 0.69
C TYR A 80 -5.89 -6.57 1.93
N ARG A 81 -6.76 -5.57 1.94
CA ARG A 81 -7.79 -5.42 2.96
C ARG A 81 -9.14 -5.68 2.29
N ALA A 82 -9.92 -6.60 2.84
CA ALA A 82 -11.28 -6.80 2.36
C ALA A 82 -12.16 -5.60 2.76
N PRO A 83 -13.14 -5.19 1.95
CA PRO A 83 -14.04 -4.11 2.30
C PRO A 83 -14.71 -4.31 3.65
N GLY A 84 -14.58 -3.32 4.54
CA GLY A 84 -15.13 -3.34 5.90
C GLY A 84 -14.26 -4.04 6.95
N GLU A 85 -13.14 -4.66 6.56
CA GLU A 85 -12.17 -5.21 7.51
C GLU A 85 -11.10 -4.19 7.90
N THR A 86 -10.60 -4.28 9.13
CA THR A 86 -9.50 -3.44 9.62
C THR A 86 -8.13 -4.10 9.50
N ALA A 87 -8.10 -5.42 9.26
CA ALA A 87 -6.88 -6.21 9.20
C ALA A 87 -6.47 -6.50 7.75
N ASP A 88 -5.17 -6.45 7.50
CA ASP A 88 -4.59 -6.84 6.23
C ASP A 88 -4.50 -8.37 6.14
N ARG A 89 -4.86 -8.92 4.97
CA ARG A 89 -4.76 -10.35 4.65
C ARG A 89 -3.64 -10.61 3.66
N LEU A 90 -3.11 -11.83 3.72
CA LEU A 90 -2.19 -12.37 2.72
C LEU A 90 -2.88 -12.45 1.36
N TRP A 91 -2.16 -12.01 0.32
CA TRP A 91 -2.65 -12.05 -1.05
C TRP A 91 -2.86 -13.49 -1.56
N PRO A 92 -4.10 -13.90 -1.88
CA PRO A 92 -4.40 -15.28 -2.27
C PRO A 92 -4.03 -15.50 -3.75
N LEU A 93 -2.80 -15.92 -4.02
CA LEU A 93 -2.32 -16.18 -5.38
C LEU A 93 -2.79 -17.55 -5.89
N SER A 94 -3.40 -17.59 -7.08
CA SER A 94 -3.52 -18.79 -7.89
C SER A 94 -2.18 -19.08 -8.56
N HIS A 95 -1.61 -20.26 -8.30
CA HIS A 95 -0.32 -20.62 -8.88
C HIS A 95 -0.37 -20.98 -10.36
N LEU A 96 -1.57 -21.25 -10.91
CA LEU A 96 -1.78 -21.40 -12.35
C LEU A 96 -2.19 -20.04 -12.95
N PRO A 97 -1.52 -19.57 -14.01
CA PRO A 97 -1.88 -18.34 -14.70
C PRO A 97 -3.12 -18.55 -15.59
N LEU A 98 -3.84 -17.47 -15.88
CA LEU A 98 -4.79 -17.44 -17.00
C LEU A 98 -3.99 -17.32 -18.30
N ILE A 99 -4.20 -18.23 -19.25
CA ILE A 99 -3.47 -18.23 -20.52
C ILE A 99 -4.40 -17.75 -21.64
N ILE A 100 -3.94 -16.76 -22.40
CA ILE A 100 -4.66 -16.15 -23.52
C ILE A 100 -3.75 -16.19 -24.75
N ASP A 101 -4.27 -16.68 -25.87
CA ASP A 101 -3.51 -16.70 -27.13
C ASP A 101 -3.48 -15.32 -27.82
N GLU A 102 -2.56 -15.18 -28.78
CA GLU A 102 -2.32 -13.93 -29.51
C GLU A 102 -3.58 -13.44 -30.27
N ALA A 103 -4.41 -14.34 -30.79
CA ALA A 103 -5.59 -14.00 -31.58
C ALA A 103 -6.72 -13.44 -30.70
N ASP A 104 -7.02 -14.12 -29.59
CA ASP A 104 -7.96 -13.64 -28.57
C ASP A 104 -7.48 -12.32 -27.96
N TRP A 105 -6.16 -12.19 -27.73
CA TRP A 105 -5.59 -10.96 -27.20
C TRP A 105 -5.68 -9.78 -28.17
N GLN A 106 -5.51 -10.00 -29.47
CA GLN A 106 -5.67 -8.96 -30.49
C GLN A 106 -7.12 -8.43 -30.54
N GLN A 107 -8.10 -9.32 -30.36
CA GLN A 107 -9.52 -8.92 -30.25
C GLN A 107 -9.76 -8.04 -29.02
N LEU A 108 -9.24 -8.45 -27.86
CA LEU A 108 -9.30 -7.65 -26.63
C LEU A 108 -8.65 -6.28 -26.84
N THR A 109 -7.44 -6.26 -27.39
CA THR A 109 -6.68 -5.03 -27.63
C THR A 109 -7.45 -4.04 -28.49
N THR A 110 -8.01 -4.50 -29.61
CA THR A 110 -8.77 -3.65 -30.54
C THR A 110 -10.05 -3.11 -29.91
N GLY A 111 -10.82 -3.98 -29.22
CA GLY A 111 -12.08 -3.59 -28.59
C GLY A 111 -11.90 -2.62 -27.42
N ILE A 112 -10.91 -2.87 -26.55
CA ILE A 112 -10.61 -2.01 -25.40
C ILE A 112 -10.06 -0.65 -25.87
N ALA A 113 -9.22 -0.60 -26.91
CA ALA A 113 -8.73 0.65 -27.48
C ALA A 113 -9.86 1.51 -28.07
N GLN A 114 -10.79 0.91 -28.83
CA GLN A 114 -11.97 1.62 -29.36
C GLN A 114 -12.83 2.17 -28.21
N ARG A 115 -13.08 1.35 -27.18
CA ARG A 115 -13.90 1.76 -26.03
C ARG A 115 -13.26 2.90 -25.23
N ALA A 116 -11.95 2.85 -25.01
CA ALA A 116 -11.20 3.93 -24.37
C ALA A 116 -11.27 5.24 -25.19
N GLN A 117 -11.17 5.15 -26.52
CA GLN A 117 -11.29 6.30 -27.41
C GLN A 117 -12.71 6.88 -27.42
N LEU A 118 -13.74 6.02 -27.38
CA LEU A 118 -15.13 6.44 -27.24
C LEU A 118 -15.33 7.23 -25.94
N PHE A 119 -14.81 6.72 -24.83
CA PHE A 119 -14.90 7.36 -23.52
C PHE A 119 -14.17 8.70 -23.43
N GLU A 120 -12.97 8.82 -23.98
CA GLU A 120 -12.29 10.12 -24.09
C GLU A 120 -13.14 11.12 -24.90
N SER A 121 -13.80 10.67 -25.97
CA SER A 121 -14.67 11.52 -26.80
C SER A 121 -15.95 11.94 -26.07
N ILE A 122 -16.56 11.04 -25.29
CA ILE A 122 -17.72 11.35 -24.45
C ILE A 122 -17.34 12.35 -23.36
N LEU A 123 -16.24 12.14 -22.63
CA LEU A 123 -15.80 13.08 -21.59
C LEU A 123 -15.53 14.48 -22.15
N ARG A 124 -14.89 14.56 -23.32
CA ARG A 124 -14.63 15.83 -24.00
C ARG A 124 -15.92 16.57 -24.37
N ASP A 125 -16.95 15.85 -24.77
CA ASP A 125 -18.26 16.46 -25.04
C ASP A 125 -18.95 16.88 -23.73
N LEU A 126 -19.07 15.98 -22.76
CA LEU A 126 -19.78 16.21 -21.49
C LEU A 126 -19.24 17.37 -20.67
N TYR A 127 -17.90 17.55 -20.65
CA TYR A 127 -17.25 18.66 -19.96
C TYR A 127 -16.92 19.84 -20.89
N GLY A 128 -17.23 19.72 -22.18
CA GLY A 128 -17.04 20.76 -23.21
C GLY A 128 -18.37 21.35 -23.68
N GLU A 129 -18.73 21.09 -24.95
CA GLU A 129 -19.91 21.67 -25.61
C GLU A 129 -21.25 21.02 -25.17
N GLY A 130 -21.22 19.80 -24.62
CA GLY A 130 -22.40 19.09 -24.14
C GLY A 130 -23.39 18.65 -25.21
N ARG A 131 -22.95 18.46 -26.46
CA ARG A 131 -23.84 18.19 -27.61
C ARG A 131 -24.60 16.89 -27.47
N LEU A 132 -24.00 15.86 -26.86
CA LEU A 132 -24.66 14.57 -26.62
C LEU A 132 -25.95 14.74 -25.82
N VAL A 133 -25.98 15.68 -24.88
CA VAL A 133 -27.17 15.95 -24.06
C VAL A 133 -28.13 16.89 -24.80
N THR A 134 -27.63 17.99 -25.38
CA THR A 134 -28.50 18.98 -26.06
C THR A 134 -29.19 18.43 -27.30
N GLU A 135 -28.55 17.50 -28.01
CA GLU A 135 -29.09 16.85 -29.21
C GLU A 135 -29.90 15.58 -28.89
N GLY A 136 -30.08 15.27 -27.59
CA GLY A 136 -30.90 14.15 -27.14
C GLY A 136 -30.29 12.76 -27.32
N ALA A 137 -28.98 12.66 -27.59
CA ALA A 137 -28.30 11.37 -27.70
C ALA A 137 -28.16 10.67 -26.33
N VAL A 138 -28.01 11.45 -25.25
CA VAL A 138 -28.00 10.98 -23.86
C VAL A 138 -28.96 11.87 -23.04
N PRO A 139 -29.91 11.29 -22.30
CA PRO A 139 -30.74 12.06 -21.39
C PRO A 139 -29.91 12.72 -20.29
N ALA A 140 -30.16 14.00 -19.99
CA ALA A 140 -29.41 14.75 -18.97
C ALA A 140 -29.39 14.03 -17.61
N ALA A 141 -30.50 13.39 -17.25
CA ALA A 141 -30.67 12.55 -16.08
C ALA A 141 -29.63 11.42 -15.98
N ALA A 142 -29.22 10.78 -17.08
CA ALA A 142 -28.25 9.69 -17.08
C ALA A 142 -26.83 10.15 -16.68
N ILE A 143 -26.55 11.46 -16.77
CA ILE A 143 -25.28 12.08 -16.39
C ILE A 143 -25.42 12.79 -15.04
N ALA A 144 -26.33 13.74 -14.96
CA ALA A 144 -26.47 14.65 -13.83
C ALA A 144 -26.96 14.00 -12.55
N GLY A 145 -27.50 12.78 -12.61
CA GLY A 145 -27.83 11.98 -11.43
C GLY A 145 -26.63 11.31 -10.78
N SER A 146 -25.48 11.25 -11.46
CA SER A 146 -24.26 10.68 -10.89
C SER A 146 -23.51 11.70 -10.04
N ASN A 147 -23.14 11.30 -8.82
CA ASN A 147 -22.25 12.09 -7.95
C ASN A 147 -20.82 12.17 -8.52
N GLU A 148 -20.50 11.39 -9.54
CA GLU A 148 -19.21 11.44 -10.24
C GLU A 148 -19.18 12.52 -11.33
N TYR A 149 -20.33 13.13 -11.68
CA TYR A 149 -20.38 14.26 -12.59
C TYR A 149 -20.05 15.56 -11.85
N LEU A 150 -18.87 16.12 -12.11
CA LEU A 150 -18.39 17.29 -11.39
C LEU A 150 -18.65 18.60 -12.14
N ARG A 151 -19.68 19.33 -11.72
CA ARG A 151 -20.00 20.65 -12.31
C ARG A 151 -18.85 21.66 -12.19
N ALA A 152 -18.05 21.55 -11.13
CA ALA A 152 -16.93 22.46 -10.86
C ALA A 152 -15.83 22.46 -11.94
N VAL A 153 -15.77 21.41 -12.77
CA VAL A 153 -14.79 21.26 -13.84
C VAL A 153 -15.39 21.35 -15.25
N CYS A 154 -16.68 21.67 -15.39
CA CYS A 154 -17.28 21.94 -16.69
C CYS A 154 -16.63 23.17 -17.37
N GLY A 155 -16.32 23.05 -18.66
CA GLY A 155 -15.65 24.08 -19.45
C GLY A 155 -14.13 24.18 -19.21
N VAL A 156 -13.58 23.37 -18.28
CA VAL A 156 -12.14 23.33 -18.03
C VAL A 156 -11.45 22.52 -19.11
N LYS A 157 -10.52 23.14 -19.83
CA LYS A 157 -9.65 22.41 -20.77
C LYS A 157 -8.64 21.58 -19.97
N PRO A 158 -8.54 20.26 -20.20
CA PRO A 158 -7.64 19.42 -19.43
C PRO A 158 -6.18 19.83 -19.67
N PRO A 159 -5.41 20.13 -18.60
CA PRO A 159 -3.96 20.32 -18.72
C PRO A 159 -3.35 19.02 -19.28
N GLY A 160 -2.46 19.12 -20.27
CA GLY A 160 -1.95 17.95 -21.01
C GLY A 160 -2.87 17.44 -22.13
N GLY A 161 -4.05 18.04 -22.33
CA GLY A 161 -4.88 17.89 -23.52
C GLY A 161 -5.80 16.66 -23.57
N ARG A 162 -5.93 15.90 -22.48
CA ARG A 162 -6.77 14.69 -22.41
C ARG A 162 -7.53 14.60 -21.10
N HIS A 163 -8.74 14.02 -21.12
CA HIS A 163 -9.48 13.75 -19.90
C HIS A 163 -9.11 12.37 -19.32
N LEU A 164 -8.94 11.38 -20.21
CA LEU A 164 -8.64 10.00 -19.85
C LEU A 164 -7.20 9.65 -20.24
N HIS A 165 -6.38 9.34 -19.23
CA HIS A 165 -4.99 8.90 -19.38
C HIS A 165 -4.83 7.40 -19.13
N PHE A 166 -5.64 6.85 -18.22
CA PHE A 166 -5.57 5.47 -17.78
C PHE A 166 -6.97 4.89 -17.64
N TYR A 167 -7.23 3.76 -18.29
CA TYR A 167 -8.53 3.11 -18.34
C TYR A 167 -8.38 1.63 -18.02
N ALA A 168 -9.37 1.04 -17.38
CA ALA A 168 -9.44 -0.41 -17.26
C ALA A 168 -10.84 -0.95 -17.53
N ALA A 169 -10.91 -2.18 -18.02
CA ALA A 169 -12.15 -2.88 -18.31
C ALA A 169 -12.11 -4.26 -17.64
N ASP A 170 -13.15 -4.58 -16.86
CA ASP A 170 -13.40 -5.93 -16.39
C ASP A 170 -14.08 -6.71 -17.53
N VAL A 171 -13.47 -7.81 -18.00
CA VAL A 171 -13.94 -8.63 -19.11
C VAL A 171 -14.06 -10.10 -18.71
N GLY A 172 -14.92 -10.81 -19.42
CA GLY A 172 -15.06 -12.27 -19.38
C GLY A 172 -15.70 -12.77 -20.68
N ARG A 173 -15.64 -14.08 -20.96
CA ARG A 173 -16.39 -14.61 -22.11
C ARG A 173 -17.85 -14.83 -21.76
N GLY A 174 -18.73 -14.31 -22.59
CA GLY A 174 -20.17 -14.58 -22.52
C GLY A 174 -20.53 -15.97 -23.04
N PRO A 175 -21.81 -16.39 -22.92
CA PRO A 175 -22.29 -17.70 -23.36
C PRO A 175 -22.05 -18.01 -24.84
N ASP A 176 -21.91 -16.96 -25.66
CA ASP A 176 -21.61 -17.05 -27.09
C ASP A 176 -20.11 -17.23 -27.42
N GLY A 177 -19.26 -17.32 -26.39
CA GLY A 177 -17.81 -17.49 -26.50
C GLY A 177 -17.04 -16.21 -26.85
N ARG A 178 -17.71 -15.07 -27.06
CA ARG A 178 -17.07 -13.77 -27.31
C ARG A 178 -16.69 -13.10 -26.00
N TRP A 179 -15.67 -12.24 -26.04
CA TRP A 179 -15.30 -11.36 -24.93
C TRP A 179 -16.32 -10.25 -24.75
N TRP A 180 -16.81 -10.07 -23.52
CA TRP A 180 -17.78 -9.06 -23.14
C TRP A 180 -17.19 -8.16 -22.05
N VAL A 181 -17.49 -6.87 -22.12
CA VAL A 181 -17.18 -5.92 -21.04
C VAL A 181 -18.24 -6.05 -19.95
N LEU A 182 -17.80 -6.31 -18.73
CA LEU A 182 -18.64 -6.42 -17.55
C LEU A 182 -18.72 -5.07 -16.81
N ASN A 183 -17.58 -4.40 -16.64
CA ASN A 183 -17.50 -3.09 -16.00
C ASN A 183 -16.38 -2.24 -16.62
N ASP A 184 -16.60 -0.93 -16.62
CA ASP A 184 -15.63 0.07 -17.04
C ASP A 184 -15.08 0.82 -15.84
N ARG A 185 -13.78 1.15 -15.88
CA ARG A 185 -13.08 1.86 -14.81
C ARG A 185 -12.31 3.05 -15.37
N THR A 186 -12.81 4.24 -15.08
CA THR A 186 -12.31 5.52 -15.61
C THR A 186 -11.96 6.51 -14.49
N GLN A 187 -12.34 6.23 -13.24
CA GLN A 187 -12.05 7.07 -12.08
C GLN A 187 -10.58 6.92 -11.66
N ALA A 188 -10.26 5.86 -10.92
CA ALA A 188 -8.92 5.52 -10.44
C ALA A 188 -8.70 3.99 -10.47
N PRO A 189 -8.64 3.37 -11.66
CA PRO A 189 -8.68 1.90 -11.79
C PRO A 189 -7.52 1.20 -11.07
N SER A 190 -7.81 0.33 -10.10
CA SER A 190 -6.85 -0.55 -9.40
C SER A 190 -6.63 -1.89 -10.10
N GLY A 191 -5.55 -2.56 -9.71
CA GLY A 191 -5.16 -3.92 -10.11
C GLY A 191 -3.84 -3.97 -10.91
N ALA A 192 -3.35 -2.86 -11.46
CA ALA A 192 -2.19 -2.86 -12.34
C ALA A 192 -0.89 -3.19 -11.57
N GLY A 193 -0.74 -2.66 -10.36
CA GLY A 193 0.41 -3.00 -9.51
C GLY A 193 0.35 -4.45 -9.01
N TYR A 194 -0.84 -4.98 -8.74
CA TYR A 194 -1.03 -6.39 -8.39
C TYR A 194 -0.73 -7.33 -9.57
N ALA A 195 -1.15 -6.97 -10.79
CA ALA A 195 -0.82 -7.72 -12.01
C ALA A 195 0.70 -7.77 -12.23
N LEU A 196 1.39 -6.65 -12.01
CA LEU A 196 2.85 -6.59 -12.06
C LEU A 196 3.51 -7.52 -11.04
N GLU A 197 3.09 -7.49 -9.78
CA GLU A 197 3.66 -8.34 -8.73
C GLU A 197 3.39 -9.82 -8.97
N ASN A 198 2.16 -10.19 -9.37
CA ASN A 198 1.82 -11.56 -9.78
C ASN A 198 2.77 -12.05 -10.89
N ARG A 199 3.05 -11.18 -11.88
CA ARG A 199 3.97 -11.47 -12.98
C ARG A 199 5.41 -11.66 -12.51
N LEU A 200 5.91 -10.79 -11.62
CA LEU A 200 7.27 -10.89 -11.09
C LEU A 200 7.46 -12.18 -10.28
N VAL A 201 6.49 -12.53 -9.45
CA VAL A 201 6.51 -13.74 -8.62
C VAL A 201 6.46 -15.00 -9.49
N LEU A 202 5.46 -15.13 -10.37
CA LEU A 202 5.28 -16.35 -11.16
C LEU A 202 6.34 -16.52 -12.24
N SER A 203 6.82 -15.45 -12.88
CA SER A 203 7.93 -15.56 -13.84
C SER A 203 9.24 -16.03 -13.19
N ARG A 204 9.45 -15.74 -11.90
CA ARG A 204 10.58 -16.25 -11.12
C ARG A 204 10.36 -17.71 -10.71
N ALA A 205 9.18 -18.06 -10.21
CA ALA A 205 8.83 -19.42 -9.81
C ALA A 205 8.84 -20.39 -11.00
N PHE A 206 8.41 -19.93 -12.18
CA PHE A 206 8.24 -20.72 -13.40
C PHE A 206 9.11 -20.22 -14.57
N SER A 207 10.35 -19.82 -14.31
CA SER A 207 11.23 -19.19 -15.30
C SER A 207 11.38 -19.94 -16.64
N ASN A 208 11.59 -21.25 -16.61
CA ASN A 208 11.71 -22.06 -17.83
C ASN A 208 10.39 -22.15 -18.60
N LEU A 209 9.28 -22.31 -17.87
CA LEU A 209 7.93 -22.41 -18.44
C LEU A 209 7.50 -21.07 -19.04
N TYR A 210 7.78 -19.96 -18.35
CA TYR A 210 7.53 -18.60 -18.83
C TYR A 210 8.26 -18.33 -20.15
N LYS A 211 9.52 -18.76 -20.27
CA LYS A 211 10.30 -18.64 -21.51
C LYS A 211 9.77 -19.56 -22.62
N SER A 212 9.47 -20.82 -22.33
CA SER A 212 8.99 -21.77 -23.35
C SER A 212 7.61 -21.41 -23.90
N MET A 213 6.81 -20.66 -23.12
CA MET A 213 5.50 -20.20 -23.52
C MET A 213 5.52 -18.88 -24.31
N ASN A 214 6.69 -18.26 -24.53
CA ASN A 214 6.83 -16.96 -25.20
C ASN A 214 5.85 -15.90 -24.65
N VAL A 215 5.80 -15.77 -23.31
CA VAL A 215 4.87 -14.85 -22.66
C VAL A 215 5.30 -13.40 -22.92
N GLU A 216 4.36 -12.57 -23.35
CA GLU A 216 4.60 -11.15 -23.58
C GLU A 216 4.96 -10.40 -22.29
N ARG A 217 5.86 -9.42 -22.40
CA ARG A 217 6.33 -8.63 -21.25
C ARG A 217 5.39 -7.46 -20.99
N VAL A 218 5.05 -7.22 -19.72
CA VAL A 218 4.25 -6.05 -19.31
C VAL A 218 5.07 -4.76 -19.18
N ALA A 219 6.40 -4.85 -19.12
CA ALA A 219 7.28 -3.68 -18.92
C ALA A 219 7.09 -2.56 -19.98
N PRO A 220 6.99 -2.83 -21.30
CA PRO A 220 6.70 -1.82 -22.32
C PRO A 220 5.46 -0.97 -22.05
N PHE A 221 4.41 -1.57 -21.49
CA PHE A 221 3.18 -0.84 -21.19
C PHE A 221 3.43 0.23 -20.14
N PHE A 222 4.13 -0.13 -19.06
CA PHE A 222 4.47 0.81 -17.99
C PHE A 222 5.48 1.88 -18.48
N GLU A 223 6.35 1.53 -19.42
CA GLU A 223 7.27 2.46 -20.07
C GLU A 223 6.49 3.52 -20.84
N ALA A 224 5.62 3.06 -21.75
CA ALA A 224 4.79 3.93 -22.57
C ALA A 224 3.86 4.80 -21.71
N PHE A 225 3.32 4.26 -20.61
CA PHE A 225 2.50 5.02 -19.68
C PHE A 225 3.31 6.11 -18.95
N ARG A 226 4.49 5.77 -18.42
CA ARG A 226 5.40 6.73 -17.77
C ARG A 226 5.79 7.85 -18.71
N ASP A 227 6.18 7.49 -19.93
CA ASP A 227 6.67 8.45 -20.92
C ASP A 227 5.54 9.34 -21.46
N SER A 228 4.32 8.81 -21.56
CA SER A 228 3.12 9.60 -21.87
C SER A 228 2.80 10.63 -20.78
N LEU A 229 2.84 10.24 -19.50
CA LEU A 229 2.68 11.18 -18.39
C LEU A 229 3.78 12.25 -18.39
N ARG A 230 5.03 11.86 -18.65
CA ARG A 230 6.15 12.79 -18.79
C ARG A 230 5.92 13.80 -19.93
N ALA A 231 5.45 13.33 -21.08
CA ALA A 231 5.17 14.18 -22.25
C ALA A 231 3.97 15.13 -22.05
N SER A 232 3.09 14.86 -21.08
CA SER A 232 1.95 15.72 -20.77
C SER A 232 2.31 17.01 -20.02
N ALA A 233 3.52 17.07 -19.44
CA ALA A 233 4.00 18.22 -18.68
C ALA A 233 4.69 19.27 -19.55
N ASP A 234 4.79 20.50 -19.04
CA ASP A 234 5.45 21.65 -19.67
C ASP A 234 6.97 21.75 -19.38
N ARG A 235 7.58 20.72 -18.77
CA ARG A 235 8.99 20.67 -18.35
C ARG A 235 9.67 19.41 -18.89
N ASP A 236 10.93 19.52 -19.32
CA ASP A 236 11.71 18.39 -19.87
C ASP A 236 11.91 17.24 -18.87
N GLU A 237 12.11 17.58 -17.59
CA GLU A 237 12.20 16.65 -16.46
C GLU A 237 11.11 16.98 -15.44
N PRO A 238 9.86 16.57 -15.69
CA PRO A 238 8.74 16.89 -14.82
C PRO A 238 8.78 16.05 -13.56
N ARG A 239 8.31 16.62 -12.46
CA ARG A 239 8.08 15.87 -11.21
C ARG A 239 6.69 15.27 -11.24
N ILE A 240 6.63 13.94 -11.19
CA ILE A 240 5.39 13.16 -11.22
C ILE A 240 5.14 12.57 -9.82
N GLY A 241 3.95 12.85 -9.29
CA GLY A 241 3.48 12.36 -7.99
C GLY A 241 2.32 11.38 -8.18
N LEU A 242 2.25 10.36 -7.33
CA LEU A 242 1.12 9.46 -7.22
C LEU A 242 0.37 9.80 -5.93
N LEU A 243 -0.81 10.41 -6.06
CA LEU A 243 -1.66 10.77 -4.92
C LEU A 243 -2.34 9.53 -4.37
N THR A 244 -2.05 9.18 -3.12
CA THR A 244 -2.68 8.06 -2.41
C THR A 244 -3.59 8.57 -1.28
N PRO A 245 -4.71 7.89 -0.99
CA PRO A 245 -5.50 8.13 0.23
C PRO A 245 -4.79 7.70 1.53
N GLY A 246 -3.61 7.07 1.44
CA GLY A 246 -2.80 6.67 2.59
C GLY A 246 -2.94 5.18 2.98
N ALA A 247 -2.25 4.80 4.05
CA ALA A 247 -2.04 3.40 4.45
C ALA A 247 -3.32 2.64 4.85
N PHE A 248 -4.43 3.34 5.08
CA PHE A 248 -5.70 2.71 5.42
C PHE A 248 -6.54 2.28 4.21
N SER A 249 -6.10 2.60 2.99
CA SER A 249 -6.77 2.17 1.77
C SER A 249 -6.49 0.70 1.44
N GLU A 250 -7.52 0.00 0.97
CA GLU A 250 -7.45 -1.39 0.52
C GLU A 250 -6.40 -1.66 -0.57
N THR A 251 -6.03 -0.61 -1.32
CA THR A 251 -5.12 -0.70 -2.48
C THR A 251 -3.80 0.05 -2.26
N TYR A 252 -3.49 0.43 -1.01
CA TYR A 252 -2.26 1.19 -0.70
C TYR A 252 -0.98 0.47 -1.16
N PHE A 253 -0.92 -0.86 -0.99
CA PHE A 253 0.20 -1.67 -1.46
C PHE A 253 0.45 -1.45 -2.97
N GLU A 254 -0.61 -1.46 -3.78
CA GLU A 254 -0.51 -1.23 -5.22
C GLU A 254 0.07 0.15 -5.53
N HIS A 255 -0.36 1.18 -4.80
CA HIS A 255 0.08 2.55 -5.00
C HIS A 255 1.58 2.70 -4.74
N ALA A 256 2.07 2.12 -3.63
CA ALA A 256 3.49 2.13 -3.30
C ALA A 256 4.33 1.35 -4.33
N THR A 257 3.85 0.20 -4.76
CA THR A 257 4.51 -0.63 -5.78
C THR A 257 4.60 0.10 -7.12
N LEU A 258 3.50 0.69 -7.59
CA LEU A 258 3.48 1.45 -8.85
C LEU A 258 4.37 2.69 -8.77
N ALA A 259 4.32 3.45 -7.67
CA ALA A 259 5.17 4.63 -7.47
C ALA A 259 6.66 4.25 -7.55
N ARG A 260 7.05 3.17 -6.86
CA ARG A 260 8.43 2.65 -6.89
C ARG A 260 8.84 2.16 -8.28
N TYR A 261 7.98 1.41 -8.97
CA TYR A 261 8.28 0.82 -10.27
C TYR A 261 8.38 1.87 -11.39
N LEU A 262 7.51 2.89 -11.36
CA LEU A 262 7.49 3.98 -12.33
C LEU A 262 8.46 5.12 -11.99
N GLY A 263 8.98 5.15 -10.76
CA GLY A 263 9.87 6.20 -10.26
C GLY A 263 9.13 7.50 -9.91
N PHE A 264 7.87 7.41 -9.49
CA PHE A 264 7.05 8.54 -9.06
C PHE A 264 7.16 8.78 -7.55
N LEU A 265 6.87 10.01 -7.13
CA LEU A 265 6.79 10.35 -5.71
C LEU A 265 5.43 9.92 -5.15
N LEU A 266 5.40 8.99 -4.21
CA LEU A 266 4.18 8.67 -3.46
C LEU A 266 3.86 9.83 -2.51
N VAL A 267 2.68 10.43 -2.67
CA VAL A 267 2.26 11.62 -1.90
C VAL A 267 0.83 11.47 -1.39
N GLU A 268 0.54 11.99 -0.21
CA GLU A 268 -0.81 12.16 0.33
C GLU A 268 -1.27 13.63 0.18
N GLY A 269 -2.54 13.92 0.43
CA GLY A 269 -3.09 15.29 0.32
C GLY A 269 -2.29 16.32 1.13
N ASP A 270 -1.94 15.97 2.37
CA ASP A 270 -1.15 16.81 3.28
C ASP A 270 0.31 17.03 2.87
N ASP A 271 0.86 16.14 2.03
CA ASP A 271 2.19 16.32 1.45
C ASP A 271 2.21 17.44 0.40
N LEU A 272 1.04 17.86 -0.08
CA LEU A 272 0.88 18.83 -1.15
C LEU A 272 0.38 20.19 -0.62
N ALA A 273 0.72 21.24 -1.34
CA ALA A 273 0.26 22.58 -1.07
C ALA A 273 0.08 23.35 -2.37
N VAL A 274 -1.01 24.10 -2.46
CA VAL A 274 -1.21 25.13 -3.48
C VAL A 274 -0.41 26.36 -3.07
N SER A 275 0.43 26.87 -3.98
CA SER A 275 1.12 28.15 -3.80
C SER A 275 1.24 28.84 -5.16
N GLY A 276 0.68 30.04 -5.27
CA GLY A 276 0.39 30.64 -6.58
C GLY A 276 -0.57 29.75 -7.39
N ASP A 277 -0.36 29.67 -8.70
CA ASP A 277 -1.19 28.85 -9.60
C ASP A 277 -0.58 27.45 -9.87
N ARG A 278 0.10 26.86 -8.87
CA ARG A 278 0.81 25.57 -9.00
C ARG A 278 0.71 24.71 -7.74
N ILE A 279 0.80 23.40 -7.92
CA ILE A 279 0.94 22.42 -6.83
C ILE A 279 2.42 22.23 -6.47
N HIS A 280 2.71 22.16 -5.18
CA HIS A 280 4.03 21.91 -4.64
C HIS A 280 4.00 20.78 -3.63
N ILE A 281 5.08 20.00 -3.55
CA ILE A 281 5.33 19.04 -2.49
C ILE A 281 6.03 19.76 -1.34
N ARG A 282 5.56 19.53 -0.12
CA ARG A 282 6.21 19.98 1.12
C ARG A 282 7.40 19.09 1.42
N THR A 283 8.59 19.65 1.38
CA THR A 283 9.82 18.90 1.68
C THR A 283 10.62 19.57 2.77
N VAL A 284 11.55 18.82 3.36
CA VAL A 284 12.50 19.33 4.35
C VAL A 284 13.46 20.39 3.78
N ALA A 285 13.46 20.59 2.45
CA ALA A 285 14.22 21.62 1.74
C ALA A 285 13.29 22.70 1.13
N GLY A 286 12.08 22.86 1.66
CA GLY A 286 11.07 23.81 1.19
C GLY A 286 10.10 23.23 0.15
N LEU A 287 9.30 24.10 -0.46
CA LEU A 287 8.30 23.72 -1.46
C LEU A 287 8.98 23.37 -2.80
N LYS A 288 8.62 22.23 -3.38
CA LYS A 288 9.09 21.82 -4.71
C LYS A 288 7.92 21.61 -5.65
N ARG A 289 7.91 22.32 -6.78
CA ARG A 289 6.85 22.25 -7.78
C ARG A 289 6.64 20.82 -8.28
N LEU A 290 5.37 20.42 -8.33
CA LEU A 290 4.88 19.18 -8.93
C LEU A 290 4.17 19.49 -10.26
N ASP A 291 4.43 18.69 -11.30
CA ASP A 291 3.96 18.96 -12.65
C ASP A 291 2.80 18.03 -13.06
N VAL A 292 2.87 16.75 -12.65
CA VAL A 292 1.86 15.74 -12.96
C VAL A 292 1.47 14.99 -11.69
N LEU A 293 0.16 14.79 -11.51
CA LEU A 293 -0.43 14.06 -10.39
C LEU A 293 -1.25 12.88 -10.92
N LEU A 294 -0.71 11.66 -10.79
CA LEU A 294 -1.47 10.42 -10.98
C LEU A 294 -2.32 10.19 -9.74
N ARG A 295 -3.64 10.37 -9.84
CA ARG A 295 -4.53 10.25 -8.69
C ARG A 295 -4.99 8.81 -8.45
N ARG A 296 -4.98 8.40 -7.18
CA ARG A 296 -5.64 7.20 -6.67
C ARG A 296 -6.74 7.52 -5.66
N VAL A 297 -7.12 8.79 -5.60
CA VAL A 297 -8.21 9.33 -4.80
C VAL A 297 -9.36 9.66 -5.75
N ASP A 298 -10.57 9.32 -5.33
CA ASP A 298 -11.79 9.61 -6.09
C ASP A 298 -12.06 11.10 -6.18
N SER A 299 -12.73 11.50 -7.26
CA SER A 299 -12.78 12.91 -7.69
C SER A 299 -13.38 13.83 -6.62
N ASN A 300 -14.45 13.41 -5.95
CA ASN A 300 -15.11 14.21 -4.90
C ASN A 300 -14.22 14.53 -3.70
N PHE A 301 -13.22 13.70 -3.42
CA PHE A 301 -12.33 13.87 -2.29
C PHE A 301 -11.06 14.68 -2.63
N LEU A 302 -10.89 15.11 -3.88
CA LEU A 302 -9.66 15.76 -4.35
C LEU A 302 -9.44 17.18 -3.84
N ASP A 303 -10.51 17.92 -3.55
CA ASP A 303 -10.41 19.32 -3.13
C ASP A 303 -11.50 19.68 -2.11
N PRO A 304 -11.16 19.81 -0.82
CA PRO A 304 -12.14 20.15 0.21
C PRO A 304 -12.67 21.58 0.14
N LEU A 305 -12.10 22.47 -0.69
CA LEU A 305 -12.60 23.84 -0.84
C LEU A 305 -13.75 23.95 -1.84
N GLU A 306 -13.73 23.16 -2.91
CA GLU A 306 -14.73 23.23 -3.99
C GLU A 306 -15.63 21.98 -4.09
N LEU A 307 -15.22 20.83 -3.55
CA LEU A 307 -15.93 19.55 -3.65
C LEU A 307 -16.48 19.11 -2.28
N ASP A 308 -15.96 18.04 -1.69
CA ASP A 308 -16.37 17.57 -0.36
C ASP A 308 -15.53 18.22 0.76
N ALA A 309 -16.13 19.17 1.48
CA ALA A 309 -15.50 19.87 2.60
C ALA A 309 -15.13 18.98 3.80
N SER A 310 -15.67 17.76 3.87
CA SER A 310 -15.27 16.77 4.90
C SER A 310 -14.03 15.97 4.50
N SER A 311 -13.57 16.08 3.25
CA SER A 311 -12.41 15.34 2.76
C SER A 311 -11.12 15.73 3.48
N GLN A 312 -10.38 14.72 3.92
CA GLN A 312 -9.00 14.84 4.43
C GLN A 312 -7.96 14.23 3.46
N LEU A 313 -8.40 13.78 2.28
CA LEU A 313 -7.56 13.05 1.33
C LEU A 313 -7.01 13.95 0.21
N GLY A 314 -7.73 15.04 -0.06
CA GLY A 314 -7.46 15.95 -1.17
C GLY A 314 -6.43 17.02 -0.87
N VAL A 315 -6.24 17.93 -1.83
CA VAL A 315 -5.40 19.10 -1.70
C VAL A 315 -6.29 20.34 -1.79
N PRO A 316 -6.38 21.17 -0.74
CA PRO A 316 -7.17 22.40 -0.77
C PRO A 316 -6.78 23.31 -1.94
N GLY A 317 -7.73 23.61 -2.84
CA GLY A 317 -7.54 24.47 -4.02
C GLY A 317 -7.01 23.76 -5.26
N LEU A 318 -6.94 22.42 -5.28
CA LEU A 318 -6.49 21.66 -6.44
C LEU A 318 -7.32 21.94 -7.70
N ILE A 319 -8.64 22.06 -7.58
CA ILE A 319 -9.52 22.27 -8.74
C ILE A 319 -9.25 23.63 -9.39
N ASP A 320 -9.01 24.68 -8.60
CA ASP A 320 -8.61 25.99 -9.12
C ASP A 320 -7.26 25.94 -9.85
N VAL A 321 -6.29 25.19 -9.33
CA VAL A 321 -5.00 25.00 -10.02
C VAL A 321 -5.16 24.24 -11.34
N VAL A 322 -6.00 23.21 -11.38
CA VAL A 322 -6.32 22.47 -12.62
C VAL A 322 -6.97 23.40 -13.64
N ARG A 323 -7.93 24.23 -13.22
CA ARG A 323 -8.62 25.22 -14.05
C ARG A 323 -7.65 26.21 -14.71
N LYS A 324 -6.59 26.58 -14.00
CA LYS A 324 -5.54 27.50 -14.49
C LYS A 324 -4.41 26.82 -15.26
N GLY A 325 -4.45 25.50 -15.45
CA GLY A 325 -3.40 24.77 -16.16
C GLY A 325 -2.13 24.56 -15.33
N GLY A 326 -2.21 24.65 -14.01
CA GLY A 326 -1.05 24.59 -13.13
C GLY A 326 -0.49 23.18 -12.88
N VAL A 327 -1.30 22.14 -13.07
CA VAL A 327 -0.90 20.74 -12.87
C VAL A 327 -1.70 19.84 -13.80
N VAL A 328 -1.07 18.78 -14.33
CA VAL A 328 -1.77 17.70 -15.04
C VAL A 328 -2.28 16.69 -14.02
N VAL A 329 -3.56 16.35 -14.07
CA VAL A 329 -4.15 15.30 -13.20
C VAL A 329 -4.58 14.13 -14.05
N ALA A 330 -4.01 12.95 -13.80
CA ALA A 330 -4.30 11.71 -14.51
C ALA A 330 -5.08 10.75 -13.59
N ASN A 331 -6.34 10.42 -13.86
CA ASN A 331 -7.26 11.00 -14.84
C ASN A 331 -7.84 12.34 -14.37
N MET A 332 -8.44 13.11 -15.29
CA MET A 332 -9.12 14.36 -14.96
C MET A 332 -10.21 14.11 -13.90
N PRO A 333 -10.32 14.94 -12.84
CA PRO A 333 -11.50 14.96 -11.96
C PRO A 333 -12.82 14.86 -12.73
N GLY A 334 -13.72 13.99 -12.27
CA GLY A 334 -15.03 13.77 -12.90
C GLY A 334 -15.04 12.75 -14.03
N SER A 335 -13.90 12.11 -14.34
CA SER A 335 -13.85 11.00 -15.31
C SER A 335 -14.72 9.80 -14.88
N GLY A 336 -14.91 9.59 -13.57
CA GLY A 336 -15.74 8.53 -13.01
C GLY A 336 -17.21 8.53 -13.43
N VAL A 337 -17.72 9.63 -14.01
CA VAL A 337 -19.09 9.70 -14.54
C VAL A 337 -19.37 8.61 -15.58
N LEU A 338 -18.34 8.17 -16.30
CA LEU A 338 -18.45 7.10 -17.30
C LEU A 338 -18.62 5.70 -16.70
N GLU A 339 -18.41 5.52 -15.39
CA GLU A 339 -18.68 4.24 -14.71
C GLU A 339 -20.17 4.07 -14.38
N ALA A 340 -21.02 5.08 -14.64
CA ALA A 340 -22.46 4.98 -14.45
C ALA A 340 -23.07 3.93 -15.37
N ARG A 341 -23.72 2.90 -14.79
CA ARG A 341 -24.37 1.83 -15.55
C ARG A 341 -25.51 2.31 -16.44
N ALA A 342 -26.12 3.45 -16.09
CA ALA A 342 -27.10 4.13 -16.92
C ALA A 342 -26.60 4.38 -18.36
N LEU A 343 -25.29 4.60 -18.54
CA LEU A 343 -24.70 4.89 -19.85
C LEU A 343 -24.61 3.68 -20.78
N LEU A 344 -24.58 2.47 -20.24
CA LEU A 344 -24.35 1.24 -21.01
C LEU A 344 -25.35 1.07 -22.16
N GLY A 345 -26.64 1.32 -21.90
CA GLY A 345 -27.69 1.26 -22.91
C GLY A 345 -27.52 2.22 -24.09
N PHE A 346 -26.71 3.27 -23.95
CA PHE A 346 -26.48 4.29 -24.98
C PHE A 346 -25.19 4.06 -25.77
N LEU A 347 -24.22 3.31 -25.24
CA LEU A 347 -22.88 3.17 -25.82
C LEU A 347 -22.85 2.71 -27.28
N PRO A 348 -23.66 1.73 -27.72
CA PRO A 348 -23.65 1.32 -29.14
C PRO A 348 -24.07 2.45 -30.09
N SER A 349 -25.02 3.30 -29.67
CA SER A 349 -25.46 4.47 -30.44
C SER A 349 -24.41 5.58 -30.43
N LEU A 350 -23.81 5.83 -29.26
CA LEU A 350 -22.75 6.82 -29.09
C LEU A 350 -21.49 6.46 -29.90
N CYS A 351 -21.14 5.18 -29.99
CA CYS A 351 -20.02 4.72 -30.80
C CYS A 351 -20.21 5.08 -32.29
N ARG A 352 -21.40 4.79 -32.83
CA ARG A 352 -21.74 5.15 -34.22
C ARG A 352 -21.74 6.66 -34.44
N ARG A 353 -22.24 7.42 -33.47
CA ARG A 353 -22.33 8.89 -33.57
C ARG A 353 -20.96 9.57 -33.52
N LEU A 354 -20.09 9.15 -32.59
CA LEU A 354 -18.83 9.83 -32.30
C LEU A 354 -17.64 9.28 -33.09
N LEU A 355 -17.61 7.96 -33.33
CA LEU A 355 -16.51 7.29 -34.02
C LEU A 355 -16.88 6.85 -35.45
N GLY A 356 -18.18 6.84 -35.81
CA GLY A 356 -18.62 6.30 -37.10
C GLY A 356 -18.57 4.77 -37.19
N GLU A 357 -18.35 4.10 -36.07
CA GLU A 357 -18.10 2.66 -36.00
C GLU A 357 -19.15 1.93 -35.15
N THR A 358 -19.29 0.62 -35.37
CA THR A 358 -20.03 -0.24 -34.44
C THR A 358 -19.14 -0.60 -33.26
N LEU A 359 -19.73 -0.66 -32.06
CA LEU A 359 -19.03 -1.10 -30.86
C LEU A 359 -18.52 -2.55 -31.04
N ILE A 360 -17.19 -2.73 -31.01
CA ILE A 360 -16.52 -4.01 -31.30
C ILE A 360 -16.79 -5.03 -30.20
N MET A 361 -16.62 -4.63 -28.94
CA MET A 361 -16.81 -5.51 -27.80
C MET A 361 -18.20 -5.27 -27.18
N PRO A 362 -19.08 -6.29 -27.13
CA PRO A 362 -20.35 -6.16 -26.44
C PRO A 362 -20.15 -6.00 -24.93
N HIS A 363 -21.21 -5.61 -24.26
CA HIS A 363 -21.30 -5.56 -22.80
C HIS A 363 -22.59 -6.25 -22.37
N ILE A 364 -22.76 -6.50 -21.06
CA ILE A 364 -23.97 -7.10 -20.51
C ILE A 364 -25.19 -6.28 -20.96
N ALA A 365 -26.23 -6.96 -21.47
CA ALA A 365 -27.46 -6.29 -21.88
C ALA A 365 -28.04 -5.50 -20.69
N THR A 366 -28.23 -4.21 -20.89
CA THR A 366 -28.49 -3.25 -19.80
C THR A 366 -29.64 -2.33 -20.16
N TRP A 367 -30.63 -2.25 -19.28
CA TRP A 367 -31.84 -1.44 -19.41
C TRP A 367 -31.89 -0.40 -18.29
N TRP A 368 -31.79 0.88 -18.65
CA TRP A 368 -31.92 1.96 -17.67
C TRP A 368 -33.39 2.32 -17.46
N CYS A 369 -33.89 2.11 -16.24
CA CYS A 369 -35.29 2.30 -15.87
C CYS A 369 -35.72 3.78 -15.84
N GLY A 370 -34.81 4.72 -16.13
CA GLY A 370 -35.16 6.11 -16.44
C GLY A 370 -35.89 6.26 -17.78
N GLN A 371 -35.69 5.33 -18.71
CA GLN A 371 -36.48 5.26 -19.95
C GLN A 371 -37.74 4.42 -19.74
N LYS A 372 -38.89 4.95 -20.16
CA LYS A 372 -40.20 4.30 -19.96
C LYS A 372 -40.25 2.87 -20.53
N SER A 373 -39.80 2.67 -21.77
CA SER A 373 -39.80 1.35 -22.42
C SER A 373 -38.88 0.35 -21.72
N ALA A 374 -37.67 0.77 -21.36
CA ALA A 374 -36.72 -0.06 -20.62
C ALA A 374 -37.25 -0.43 -19.23
N ARG A 375 -37.90 0.50 -18.54
CA ARG A 375 -38.55 0.26 -17.24
C ARG A 375 -39.69 -0.75 -17.34
N GLU A 376 -40.57 -0.61 -18.35
CA GLU A 376 -41.67 -1.54 -18.59
C GLU A 376 -41.15 -2.96 -18.87
N GLU A 377 -40.09 -3.07 -19.68
CA GLU A 377 -39.43 -4.36 -19.95
C GLU A 377 -38.91 -5.01 -18.65
N VAL A 378 -38.14 -4.25 -17.84
CA VAL A 378 -37.59 -4.76 -16.57
C VAL A 378 -38.70 -5.15 -15.60
N LEU A 379 -39.76 -4.35 -15.46
CA LEU A 379 -40.88 -4.66 -14.56
C LEU A 379 -41.70 -5.87 -15.02
N SER A 380 -41.80 -6.10 -16.33
CA SER A 380 -42.56 -7.23 -16.89
C SER A 380 -41.91 -8.58 -16.61
N ARG A 381 -40.57 -8.62 -16.54
CA ARG A 381 -39.75 -9.81 -16.31
C ARG A 381 -38.75 -9.63 -15.16
N LEU A 382 -39.20 -8.98 -14.09
CA LEU A 382 -38.33 -8.53 -12.98
C LEU A 382 -37.45 -9.65 -12.42
N GLU A 383 -37.99 -10.87 -12.33
CA GLU A 383 -37.32 -12.05 -11.77
C GLU A 383 -36.13 -12.55 -12.63
N ASP A 384 -36.08 -12.19 -13.91
CA ASP A 384 -35.01 -12.58 -14.85
C ASP A 384 -33.79 -11.65 -14.79
N PHE A 385 -33.90 -10.51 -14.09
CA PHE A 385 -32.88 -9.46 -14.07
C PHE A 385 -32.10 -9.42 -12.76
N ALA A 386 -30.81 -9.09 -12.87
CA ALA A 386 -30.06 -8.49 -11.77
C ALA A 386 -30.35 -6.99 -11.75
N ILE A 387 -30.85 -6.47 -10.63
CA ILE A 387 -31.11 -5.04 -10.46
C ILE A 387 -29.92 -4.37 -9.80
N GLU A 388 -29.48 -3.27 -10.39
CA GLU A 388 -28.27 -2.54 -10.03
C GLU A 388 -28.57 -1.04 -9.91
N GLY A 389 -27.72 -0.33 -9.15
CA GLY A 389 -27.77 1.13 -9.08
C GLY A 389 -27.37 1.76 -10.42
N ALA A 390 -28.12 2.76 -10.87
CA ALA A 390 -27.85 3.43 -12.15
C ALA A 390 -26.52 4.20 -12.18
N TYR A 391 -26.13 4.77 -11.03
CA TYR A 391 -24.98 5.67 -10.89
C TYR A 391 -23.85 5.15 -10.01
N GLY A 392 -24.09 4.06 -9.28
CA GLY A 392 -23.14 3.52 -8.30
C GLY A 392 -23.42 2.05 -8.00
N ARG A 393 -22.62 1.47 -7.11
CA ARG A 393 -22.71 0.05 -6.77
C ARG A 393 -23.88 -0.32 -5.84
N ALA A 394 -24.35 0.63 -5.04
CA ALA A 394 -25.45 0.39 -4.13
C ALA A 394 -26.79 0.50 -4.87
N VAL A 395 -27.68 -0.46 -4.63
CA VAL A 395 -29.08 -0.37 -5.06
C VAL A 395 -29.85 0.44 -4.02
N PRO A 396 -30.48 1.57 -4.39
CA PRO A 396 -31.21 2.38 -3.43
C PRO A 396 -32.27 1.57 -2.68
N GLY A 397 -32.22 1.62 -1.34
CA GLY A 397 -33.14 0.88 -0.46
C GLY A 397 -32.64 -0.49 0.01
N PHE A 398 -31.45 -0.93 -0.43
CA PHE A 398 -30.82 -2.19 -0.01
C PHE A 398 -29.50 -1.91 0.73
N SER A 399 -29.20 -2.73 1.73
CA SER A 399 -27.97 -2.62 2.53
C SER A 399 -26.75 -3.26 1.85
N SER A 400 -26.97 -4.12 0.86
CA SER A 400 -25.90 -4.74 0.08
C SER A 400 -25.30 -3.76 -0.94
N HIS A 401 -23.98 -3.81 -1.10
CA HIS A 401 -23.22 -2.96 -2.03
C HIS A 401 -23.08 -3.60 -3.42
N GLY A 402 -24.01 -4.49 -3.79
CA GLY A 402 -23.95 -5.30 -4.99
C GLY A 402 -25.33 -5.51 -5.63
N PRO A 403 -25.36 -6.20 -6.78
CA PRO A 403 -26.58 -6.52 -7.51
C PRO A 403 -27.62 -7.19 -6.63
N VAL A 404 -28.87 -6.81 -6.81
CA VAL A 404 -30.03 -7.44 -6.21
C VAL A 404 -30.64 -8.41 -7.21
N LEU A 405 -30.61 -9.70 -6.87
CA LEU A 405 -31.24 -10.75 -7.67
C LEU A 405 -32.73 -10.80 -7.33
N ALA A 406 -33.56 -10.13 -8.14
CA ALA A 406 -34.97 -9.98 -7.82
C ALA A 406 -35.75 -11.32 -7.76
N GLY A 407 -35.30 -12.34 -8.49
CA GLY A 407 -35.85 -13.70 -8.41
C GLY A 407 -35.55 -14.45 -7.10
N GLU A 408 -34.54 -14.01 -6.33
CA GLU A 408 -34.16 -14.60 -5.04
C GLU A 408 -34.71 -13.83 -3.84
N LEU A 409 -35.35 -12.67 -4.07
CA LEU A 409 -35.93 -11.86 -3.02
C LEU A 409 -37.23 -12.47 -2.47
N PRO A 410 -37.51 -12.29 -1.16
CA PRO A 410 -38.83 -12.51 -0.60
C PRO A 410 -39.92 -11.71 -1.36
N PRO A 411 -41.16 -12.23 -1.46
CA PRO A 411 -42.23 -11.58 -2.23
C PRO A 411 -42.50 -10.11 -1.85
N ASP A 412 -42.47 -9.80 -0.56
CA ASP A 412 -42.67 -8.47 0.01
C ASP A 412 -41.54 -7.50 -0.34
N GLU A 413 -40.28 -7.93 -0.24
CA GLU A 413 -39.13 -7.12 -0.67
C GLU A 413 -39.12 -6.89 -2.18
N ARG A 414 -39.55 -7.90 -2.96
CA ARG A 414 -39.66 -7.81 -4.41
C ARG A 414 -40.75 -6.84 -4.85
N ASP A 415 -41.91 -6.83 -4.18
CA ASP A 415 -42.97 -5.85 -4.43
C ASP A 415 -42.54 -4.43 -4.05
N ARG A 416 -41.78 -4.29 -2.96
CA ARG A 416 -41.15 -3.02 -2.59
C ARG A 416 -40.17 -2.53 -3.65
N LEU A 417 -39.33 -3.41 -4.19
CA LEU A 417 -38.41 -3.09 -5.28
C LEU A 417 -39.18 -2.65 -6.55
N ARG A 418 -40.24 -3.38 -6.90
CA ARG A 418 -41.12 -3.05 -8.03
C ARG A 418 -41.72 -1.65 -7.88
N GLN A 419 -42.22 -1.31 -6.69
CA GLN A 419 -42.77 0.01 -6.40
C GLN A 419 -41.68 1.09 -6.47
N ALA A 420 -40.50 0.84 -5.90
CA ALA A 420 -39.38 1.80 -5.94
C ALA A 420 -38.90 2.11 -7.37
N ILE A 421 -38.79 1.10 -8.24
CA ILE A 421 -38.48 1.27 -9.67
C ILE A 421 -39.58 2.06 -10.38
N THR A 422 -40.85 1.83 -10.02
CA THR A 422 -41.99 2.56 -10.60
C THR A 422 -41.95 4.04 -10.22
N ASP A 423 -41.70 4.33 -8.94
CA ASP A 423 -41.68 5.69 -8.40
C ASP A 423 -40.46 6.49 -8.88
N ARG A 424 -39.28 5.85 -8.93
CA ARG A 424 -38.02 6.52 -9.26
C ARG A 424 -37.07 5.66 -10.10
N GLY A 425 -37.56 5.19 -11.25
CA GLY A 425 -36.79 4.33 -12.17
C GLY A 425 -35.45 4.90 -12.66
N ILE A 426 -35.24 6.21 -12.60
CA ILE A 426 -33.97 6.89 -12.91
C ILE A 426 -32.77 6.32 -12.14
N ASP A 427 -32.97 5.84 -10.91
CA ASP A 427 -31.88 5.35 -10.05
C ASP A 427 -31.59 3.84 -10.24
N TYR A 428 -32.34 3.15 -11.11
CA TYR A 428 -32.26 1.70 -11.28
C TYR A 428 -31.90 1.29 -12.70
N VAL A 429 -31.16 0.19 -12.79
CA VAL A 429 -30.81 -0.48 -14.04
C VAL A 429 -31.09 -1.96 -13.89
N GLY A 430 -31.74 -2.56 -14.88
CA GLY A 430 -31.84 -4.00 -15.03
C GLY A 430 -30.71 -4.53 -15.94
N GLN A 431 -30.04 -5.59 -15.52
CA GLN A 431 -29.03 -6.30 -16.31
C GLN A 431 -29.37 -7.78 -16.43
N GLU A 432 -29.11 -8.34 -17.60
CA GLU A 432 -29.30 -9.77 -17.82
C GLU A 432 -28.33 -10.61 -16.94
N LEU A 433 -28.81 -11.76 -16.46
CA LEU A 433 -28.00 -12.69 -15.67
C LEU A 433 -27.01 -13.45 -16.56
N VAL A 434 -25.79 -12.94 -16.65
CA VAL A 434 -24.72 -13.57 -17.44
C VAL A 434 -23.86 -14.49 -16.57
N ARG A 435 -23.55 -15.67 -17.13
CA ARG A 435 -22.58 -16.62 -16.57
C ARG A 435 -21.23 -16.45 -17.28
N LEU A 436 -20.17 -16.28 -16.51
CA LEU A 436 -18.81 -16.02 -16.98
C LEU A 436 -18.06 -17.31 -17.26
N SER A 437 -17.06 -17.26 -18.15
CA SER A 437 -16.20 -18.40 -18.44
C SER A 437 -15.38 -18.88 -17.24
N THR A 438 -14.99 -20.16 -17.31
CA THR A 438 -14.15 -20.80 -16.30
C THR A 438 -12.71 -20.98 -16.78
N THR A 439 -11.77 -20.96 -15.84
CA THR A 439 -10.35 -21.24 -16.05
C THR A 439 -9.88 -22.37 -15.12
N PRO A 440 -8.88 -23.17 -15.51
CA PRO A 440 -8.23 -24.14 -14.63
C PRO A 440 -7.59 -23.50 -13.39
N VAL A 441 -7.81 -24.12 -12.23
CA VAL A 441 -7.17 -23.78 -10.96
C VAL A 441 -6.58 -25.04 -10.33
N TRP A 442 -5.43 -24.89 -9.67
CA TRP A 442 -4.82 -25.97 -8.91
C TRP A 442 -5.34 -26.01 -7.48
N GLU A 443 -5.99 -27.11 -7.09
CA GLU A 443 -6.54 -27.32 -5.76
C GLU A 443 -6.23 -28.74 -5.27
N GLN A 444 -5.50 -28.85 -4.15
CA GLN A 444 -5.23 -30.13 -3.47
C GLN A 444 -4.71 -31.25 -4.42
N GLY A 445 -3.83 -30.89 -5.36
CA GLY A 445 -3.25 -31.83 -6.32
C GLY A 445 -4.15 -32.18 -7.50
N ARG A 446 -5.24 -31.44 -7.71
CA ARG A 446 -6.20 -31.60 -8.81
C ARG A 446 -6.39 -30.29 -9.55
N ILE A 447 -6.87 -30.37 -10.78
CA ILE A 447 -7.24 -29.21 -11.57
C ILE A 447 -8.77 -29.11 -11.60
N THR A 448 -9.32 -27.96 -11.22
CA THR A 448 -10.77 -27.71 -11.19
C THR A 448 -11.10 -26.43 -11.98
N PRO A 449 -12.25 -26.37 -12.67
CA PRO A 449 -12.69 -25.15 -13.33
C PRO A 449 -13.26 -24.17 -12.31
N ARG A 450 -12.86 -22.89 -12.39
CA ARG A 450 -13.41 -21.80 -11.58
C ARG A 450 -13.74 -20.58 -12.43
N PRO A 451 -14.85 -19.89 -12.15
CA PRO A 451 -15.21 -18.64 -12.83
C PRO A 451 -14.13 -17.58 -12.63
N PHE A 452 -13.88 -16.76 -13.64
CA PHE A 452 -12.92 -15.66 -13.52
C PHE A 452 -13.41 -14.36 -14.17
N VAL A 453 -12.79 -13.26 -13.74
CA VAL A 453 -12.90 -11.94 -14.36
C VAL A 453 -11.49 -11.44 -14.61
N LEU A 454 -11.24 -10.98 -15.83
CA LEU A 454 -9.98 -10.36 -16.22
C LEU A 454 -10.15 -8.84 -16.27
N ARG A 455 -9.35 -8.09 -15.52
CA ARG A 455 -9.21 -6.65 -15.72
C ARG A 455 -8.08 -6.35 -16.67
N VAL A 456 -8.41 -5.75 -17.82
CA VAL A 456 -7.44 -5.28 -18.82
C VAL A 456 -7.18 -3.79 -18.63
N PHE A 457 -5.94 -3.33 -18.80
CA PHE A 457 -5.53 -1.94 -18.62
C PHE A 457 -5.11 -1.30 -19.93
N ALA A 458 -5.50 -0.05 -20.14
CA ALA A 458 -5.18 0.78 -21.27
C ALA A 458 -4.56 2.11 -20.81
N ALA A 459 -3.46 2.50 -21.45
CA ALA A 459 -2.79 3.77 -21.24
C ALA A 459 -2.86 4.61 -22.52
N ALA A 460 -3.20 5.89 -22.39
CA ALA A 460 -3.12 6.82 -23.49
C ALA A 460 -1.66 7.17 -23.78
N THR A 461 -1.26 7.16 -25.04
CA THR A 461 0.06 7.53 -25.54
C THR A 461 -0.09 8.48 -26.73
N PRO A 462 0.98 9.17 -27.17
CA PRO A 462 0.93 10.01 -28.37
C PRO A 462 0.51 9.26 -29.65
N GLN A 463 0.72 7.94 -29.70
CA GLN A 463 0.38 7.08 -30.85
C GLN A 463 -1.01 6.44 -30.73
N GLY A 464 -1.76 6.67 -29.65
CA GLY A 464 -3.10 6.11 -29.43
C GLY A 464 -3.23 5.45 -28.06
N TRP A 465 -3.97 4.33 -27.99
CA TRP A 465 -4.12 3.57 -26.75
C TRP A 465 -3.22 2.34 -26.78
N THR A 466 -2.40 2.19 -25.75
CA THR A 466 -1.56 1.00 -25.53
C THR A 466 -2.22 0.12 -24.48
N ILE A 467 -2.36 -1.17 -24.75
CA ILE A 467 -3.01 -2.14 -23.84
C ILE A 467 -1.92 -2.98 -23.18
N MET A 468 -2.04 -3.23 -21.88
CA MET A 468 -1.08 -4.06 -21.15
C MET A 468 -1.21 -5.52 -21.57
N PRO A 469 -0.17 -6.20 -22.10
CA PRO A 469 -0.24 -7.62 -22.50
C PRO A 469 -0.28 -8.55 -21.28
N GLY A 470 -1.47 -8.62 -20.69
CA GLY A 470 -1.77 -9.23 -19.40
C GLY A 470 -2.93 -8.51 -18.72
N GLY A 471 -3.00 -8.60 -17.40
CA GLY A 471 -4.04 -7.92 -16.65
C GLY A 471 -4.15 -8.44 -15.23
N PHE A 472 -5.17 -7.95 -14.53
CA PHE A 472 -5.45 -8.40 -13.18
C PHE A 472 -6.61 -9.39 -13.20
N CYS A 473 -6.30 -10.69 -13.08
CA CYS A 473 -7.29 -11.75 -13.07
C CYS A 473 -7.71 -12.07 -11.64
N ARG A 474 -9.03 -12.14 -11.42
CA ARG A 474 -9.65 -12.62 -10.19
C ARG A 474 -10.45 -13.87 -10.50
N ILE A 475 -10.27 -14.90 -9.68
CA ILE A 475 -10.88 -16.21 -9.82
C ILE A 475 -11.73 -16.46 -8.58
N ALA A 476 -13.01 -16.78 -8.77
CA ALA A 476 -13.90 -17.09 -7.65
C ALA A 476 -13.46 -18.35 -6.92
N ASP A 477 -13.61 -18.35 -5.59
CA ASP A 477 -13.42 -19.57 -4.80
C ASP A 477 -14.60 -20.53 -4.93
N GLN A 478 -15.82 -19.98 -5.10
CA GLN A 478 -17.03 -20.76 -5.32
C GLN A 478 -17.26 -21.12 -6.81
N PRO A 479 -17.97 -22.23 -7.09
CA PRO A 479 -18.29 -22.64 -8.46
C PRO A 479 -19.42 -21.83 -9.11
N ASP A 480 -20.05 -20.89 -8.40
CA ASP A 480 -21.11 -20.05 -8.96
C ASP A 480 -20.55 -19.11 -10.02
N ALA A 481 -20.87 -19.41 -11.28
CA ALA A 481 -20.36 -18.70 -12.46
C ALA A 481 -21.10 -17.39 -12.78
N ARG A 482 -22.09 -16.98 -11.98
CA ARG A 482 -22.79 -15.70 -12.23
C ARG A 482 -21.83 -14.54 -11.98
N ALA A 483 -21.82 -13.55 -12.89
CA ALA A 483 -20.93 -12.39 -12.78
C ALA A 483 -21.08 -11.61 -11.46
N VAL A 484 -22.27 -11.69 -10.86
CA VAL A 484 -22.62 -11.08 -9.57
C VAL A 484 -21.90 -11.69 -8.37
N SER A 485 -21.45 -12.95 -8.46
CA SER A 485 -20.88 -13.73 -7.34
C SER A 485 -19.37 -13.54 -7.18
N MET A 486 -18.73 -12.69 -7.99
CA MET A 486 -17.28 -12.41 -7.98
C MET A 486 -16.81 -11.44 -6.86
N GLY A 487 -17.69 -11.10 -5.91
CA GLY A 487 -17.46 -10.13 -4.84
C GLY A 487 -16.86 -10.72 -3.56
N ASP A 488 -17.19 -11.96 -3.22
CA ASP A 488 -16.83 -12.62 -1.95
C ASP A 488 -15.82 -13.75 -2.19
N GLY A 489 -14.58 -13.61 -1.69
CA GLY A 489 -13.55 -14.65 -1.76
C GLY A 489 -13.05 -14.96 -3.18
N ALA A 490 -12.01 -14.25 -3.61
CA ALA A 490 -11.39 -14.47 -4.91
C ALA A 490 -9.87 -14.59 -4.81
N ARG A 491 -9.32 -15.56 -5.54
CA ARG A 491 -7.87 -15.70 -5.79
C ARG A 491 -7.43 -14.78 -6.92
N ALA A 492 -6.27 -14.17 -6.80
CA ALA A 492 -5.64 -13.41 -7.87
C ALA A 492 -4.77 -14.32 -8.72
N ALA A 493 -4.81 -14.17 -10.05
CA ALA A 493 -3.94 -14.91 -10.96
C ALA A 493 -3.11 -13.96 -11.83
N ASP A 494 -1.92 -14.40 -12.25
CA ASP A 494 -1.22 -13.79 -13.38
C ASP A 494 -1.93 -14.15 -14.70
N VAL A 495 -1.69 -13.34 -15.72
CA VAL A 495 -2.31 -13.48 -17.04
C VAL A 495 -1.19 -13.53 -18.07
N TRP A 496 -1.07 -14.66 -18.76
CA TRP A 496 -0.05 -14.89 -19.77
C TRP A 496 -0.68 -14.74 -21.14
N VAL A 497 -0.35 -13.62 -21.80
CA VAL A 497 -0.54 -13.46 -23.23
C VAL A 497 0.62 -14.17 -23.91
N VAL A 498 0.33 -15.21 -24.68
CA VAL A 498 1.34 -16.06 -25.30
C VAL A 498 1.40 -15.80 -26.80
N SER A 499 2.62 -15.64 -27.32
CA SER A 499 2.88 -15.54 -28.76
C SER A 499 3.50 -16.83 -29.30
N ASP A 500 3.41 -17.02 -30.61
CA ASP A 500 4.16 -18.08 -31.31
C ASP A 500 5.60 -17.64 -31.63
N LYS A 501 5.90 -16.34 -31.55
CA LYS A 501 7.22 -15.78 -31.83
C LYS A 501 7.99 -15.47 -30.55
N ALA A 502 9.31 -15.44 -30.66
CA ALA A 502 10.18 -15.00 -29.57
C ALA A 502 9.89 -13.52 -29.24
N VAL A 503 9.55 -13.26 -27.97
CA VAL A 503 9.25 -11.92 -27.48
C VAL A 503 10.55 -11.14 -27.25
N SER A 504 10.58 -9.90 -27.73
CA SER A 504 11.73 -9.00 -27.57
C SER A 504 11.97 -8.65 -26.08
N THR A 505 13.24 -8.48 -25.71
CA THR A 505 13.62 -8.03 -24.37
C THR A 505 13.63 -6.51 -24.32
N SER A 506 12.57 -5.92 -23.79
CA SER A 506 12.51 -4.51 -23.40
C SER A 506 12.78 -4.35 -21.91
N THR A 507 13.31 -3.20 -21.52
CA THR A 507 13.62 -2.84 -20.14
C THR A 507 13.17 -1.42 -19.88
N LEU A 508 12.58 -1.18 -18.69
CA LEU A 508 12.26 0.17 -18.23
C LEU A 508 13.49 1.01 -17.90
N LEU A 509 14.64 0.35 -17.81
CA LEU A 509 15.90 1.01 -17.57
C LEU A 509 16.26 1.83 -18.81
N PRO A 510 16.54 3.12 -18.66
CA PRO A 510 17.01 3.93 -19.78
C PRO A 510 18.24 3.29 -20.43
N ALA A 511 18.39 3.48 -21.74
CA ALA A 511 19.60 3.07 -22.45
C ALA A 511 20.84 3.61 -21.73
N ALA A 512 21.83 2.74 -21.50
CA ALA A 512 22.98 3.00 -20.63
C ALA A 512 23.73 4.30 -20.95
N GLU A 513 23.62 4.79 -22.18
CA GLU A 513 24.31 5.97 -22.70
C GLU A 513 23.76 7.32 -22.19
N THR A 514 22.59 7.37 -21.52
CA THR A 514 21.93 8.64 -21.14
C THR A 514 21.73 8.86 -19.64
N VAL A 515 22.27 7.99 -18.79
CA VAL A 515 22.05 8.08 -17.34
C VAL A 515 22.90 9.20 -16.72
N ARG A 516 22.27 10.32 -16.38
CA ARG A 516 22.92 11.38 -15.58
C ARG A 516 23.24 10.85 -14.18
N ILE A 517 24.51 10.88 -13.81
CA ILE A 517 24.95 10.49 -12.46
C ILE A 517 24.37 11.48 -11.44
N ARG A 518 23.53 10.99 -10.53
CA ARG A 518 23.00 11.75 -9.40
C ARG A 518 23.52 11.14 -8.09
N ARG A 519 24.19 11.95 -7.27
CA ARG A 519 24.74 11.52 -5.96
C ARG A 519 23.86 11.91 -4.78
N ILE A 520 22.99 12.91 -4.95
CA ILE A 520 22.08 13.39 -3.90
C ILE A 520 20.76 12.67 -4.08
N ALA A 521 20.36 11.88 -3.08
CA ALA A 521 19.06 11.22 -3.05
C ALA A 521 17.96 12.30 -3.09
N GLY A 522 16.88 11.98 -3.81
CA GLY A 522 15.77 12.90 -4.06
C GLY A 522 15.20 13.56 -2.81
N VAL A 523 14.44 14.62 -3.03
CA VAL A 523 13.87 15.45 -1.97
C VAL A 523 13.00 14.60 -1.04
N VAL A 524 13.18 14.75 0.28
CA VAL A 524 12.41 14.00 1.29
C VAL A 524 11.14 14.78 1.63
N PRO A 525 9.95 14.21 1.39
CA PRO A 525 8.69 14.81 1.84
C PRO A 525 8.67 14.99 3.36
N SER A 526 8.04 16.05 3.84
CA SER A 526 8.06 16.41 5.28
C SER A 526 7.43 15.33 6.15
N ARG A 527 6.32 14.72 5.70
CA ARG A 527 5.67 13.60 6.39
C ARG A 527 6.53 12.35 6.43
N ALA A 528 7.24 12.05 5.33
CA ALA A 528 8.18 10.92 5.32
C ALA A 528 9.32 11.14 6.32
N ALA A 529 9.81 12.38 6.45
CA ALA A 529 10.81 12.74 7.45
C ALA A 529 10.25 12.65 8.88
N ASP A 530 9.01 13.08 9.11
CA ASP A 530 8.33 12.96 10.41
C ASP A 530 8.14 11.48 10.81
N ASN A 531 7.64 10.66 9.88
CA ASN A 531 7.49 9.22 10.11
C ASN A 531 8.85 8.55 10.38
N LEU A 532 9.93 8.94 9.71
CA LEU A 532 11.28 8.43 10.01
C LEU A 532 11.75 8.85 11.40
N PHE A 533 11.51 10.10 11.78
CA PHE A 533 11.81 10.61 13.11
C PHE A 533 11.05 9.83 14.20
N TRP A 534 9.74 9.66 14.04
CA TRP A 534 8.92 8.87 14.97
C TRP A 534 9.26 7.40 14.98
N LEU A 535 9.58 6.80 13.82
CA LEU A 535 10.06 5.42 13.73
C LEU A 535 11.30 5.23 14.62
N GLY A 536 12.25 6.15 14.54
CA GLY A 536 13.43 6.15 15.40
C GLY A 536 13.09 6.25 16.88
N ARG A 537 12.17 7.14 17.26
CA ARG A 537 11.71 7.28 18.64
C ARG A 537 11.00 6.04 19.16
N TYR A 538 10.12 5.43 18.37
CA TYR A 538 9.41 4.20 18.77
C TYR A 538 10.36 3.02 18.96
N LEU A 539 11.39 2.89 18.11
CA LEU A 539 12.43 1.88 18.28
C LEU A 539 13.18 2.03 19.61
N GLU A 540 13.57 3.25 19.98
CA GLU A 540 14.28 3.48 21.25
C GLU A 540 13.37 3.38 22.47
N ARG A 541 12.09 3.73 22.36
CA ARG A 541 11.10 3.47 23.42
C ARG A 541 10.93 1.97 23.64
N ALA A 542 10.84 1.19 22.57
CA ALA A 542 10.76 -0.26 22.66
C ALA A 542 12.03 -0.83 23.32
N GLU A 543 13.22 -0.40 22.90
CA GLU A 543 14.49 -0.80 23.51
C GLU A 543 14.52 -0.47 25.02
N ALA A 544 14.12 0.74 25.39
CA ALA A 544 14.11 1.19 26.78
C ALA A 544 13.11 0.41 27.66
N THR A 545 11.89 0.17 27.16
CA THR A 545 10.88 -0.65 27.85
C THR A 545 11.38 -2.09 28.03
N LEU A 546 11.96 -2.70 26.99
CA LEU A 546 12.51 -4.06 27.05
C LEU A 546 13.70 -4.15 28.02
N ARG A 547 14.55 -3.14 28.10
CA ARG A 547 15.65 -3.08 29.09
C ARG A 547 15.12 -3.00 30.52
N LEU A 548 14.08 -2.20 30.78
CA LEU A 548 13.41 -2.14 32.09
C LEU A 548 12.81 -3.51 32.46
N ILE A 549 12.15 -4.18 31.51
CA ILE A 549 11.60 -5.53 31.66
C ILE A 549 12.70 -6.54 32.01
N ARG A 550 13.83 -6.51 31.28
CA ARG A 550 14.98 -7.40 31.53
C ARG A 550 15.58 -7.20 32.92
N VAL A 551 15.80 -5.94 33.34
CA VAL A 551 16.34 -5.64 34.68
C VAL A 551 15.36 -6.07 35.77
N LEU A 552 14.06 -5.82 35.60
CA LEU A 552 13.04 -6.23 36.56
C LEU A 552 12.97 -7.76 36.69
N GLY A 553 12.97 -8.48 35.57
CA GLY A 553 12.87 -9.94 35.52
C GLY A 553 14.11 -10.66 36.06
N THR A 554 15.31 -10.11 35.82
CA THR A 554 16.56 -10.65 36.39
C THR A 554 16.66 -10.38 37.90
N SER A 555 16.25 -9.19 38.35
CA SER A 555 16.28 -8.82 39.78
C SER A 555 15.38 -9.72 40.64
N THR A 556 14.23 -10.16 40.12
CA THR A 556 13.31 -11.08 40.80
C THR A 556 13.82 -12.52 40.92
N ARG A 557 14.86 -12.89 40.17
CA ARG A 557 15.41 -14.26 40.13
C ARG A 557 16.63 -14.46 41.01
N ASP A 558 17.30 -13.39 41.42
CA ASP A 558 18.49 -13.50 42.25
C ASP A 558 18.11 -13.64 43.74
N PRO A 559 18.31 -14.82 44.36
CA PRO A 559 18.01 -15.02 45.78
C PRO A 559 18.88 -14.18 46.72
N ALA A 560 19.97 -13.56 46.24
CA ALA A 560 20.81 -12.65 47.01
C ALA A 560 20.24 -11.21 47.10
N ASN A 561 19.26 -10.84 46.28
CA ASN A 561 18.68 -9.49 46.19
C ASN A 561 17.58 -9.17 47.22
N GLY A 562 17.58 -9.85 48.38
CA GLY A 562 16.65 -9.59 49.49
C GLY A 562 16.92 -8.30 50.28
N ALA A 563 17.87 -7.46 49.85
CA ALA A 563 18.23 -6.21 50.51
C ALA A 563 17.16 -5.10 50.29
N PRO A 564 16.90 -4.23 51.28
CA PRO A 564 15.92 -3.13 51.14
C PRO A 564 16.16 -2.20 49.95
N THR A 565 17.43 -2.01 49.55
CA THR A 565 17.86 -1.17 48.42
C THR A 565 17.47 -1.78 47.07
N ALA A 566 17.60 -3.10 46.89
CA ALA A 566 17.14 -3.79 45.69
C ALA A 566 15.62 -3.69 45.49
N LEU A 567 14.84 -3.70 46.57
CA LEU A 567 13.38 -3.50 46.53
C LEU A 567 13.01 -2.08 46.06
N HIS A 568 13.76 -1.05 46.46
CA HIS A 568 13.52 0.32 46.01
C HIS A 568 13.80 0.52 44.51
N SER A 569 14.87 -0.09 43.99
CA SER A 569 15.18 -0.07 42.56
C SER A 569 14.08 -0.76 41.72
N VAL A 570 13.56 -1.90 42.19
CA VAL A 570 12.40 -2.59 41.59
C VAL A 570 11.15 -1.70 41.56
N GLU A 571 10.81 -1.05 42.68
CA GLU A 571 9.66 -0.14 42.74
C GLU A 571 9.81 1.08 41.82
N ARG A 572 11.04 1.58 41.63
CA ARG A 572 11.32 2.68 40.69
C ARG A 572 11.09 2.22 39.24
N ILE A 573 11.58 1.04 38.86
CA ILE A 573 11.35 0.46 37.53
C ILE A 573 9.86 0.32 37.25
N GLN A 574 9.10 -0.25 38.19
CA GLN A 574 7.64 -0.38 38.06
C GLN A 574 6.95 0.99 37.90
N ARG A 575 7.35 2.00 38.69
CA ARG A 575 6.83 3.38 38.53
C ARG A 575 7.14 3.98 37.16
N ILE A 576 8.33 3.72 36.61
CA ILE A 576 8.68 4.18 35.25
C ILE A 576 7.75 3.50 34.23
N LEU A 577 7.59 2.18 34.29
CA LEU A 577 6.70 1.43 33.39
C LEU A 577 5.25 1.92 33.46
N VAL A 578 4.74 2.23 34.66
CA VAL A 578 3.41 2.84 34.83
C VAL A 578 3.37 4.24 34.20
N SER A 579 4.36 5.09 34.46
CA SER A 579 4.40 6.46 33.92
C SER A 579 4.52 6.50 32.40
N TRP A 580 5.13 5.48 31.80
CA TRP A 580 5.25 5.31 30.36
C TRP A 580 4.01 4.66 29.75
N GLY A 581 3.02 4.30 30.57
CA GLY A 581 1.80 3.64 30.12
C GLY A 581 2.04 2.24 29.57
N ALA A 582 3.10 1.56 30.01
CA ALA A 582 3.40 0.17 29.65
C ALA A 582 2.55 -0.83 30.44
N THR A 583 2.11 -0.45 31.64
CA THR A 583 1.34 -1.30 32.56
C THR A 583 0.37 -0.44 33.36
N SER A 584 -0.76 -1.04 33.75
CA SER A 584 -1.69 -0.44 34.72
C SER A 584 -1.57 -1.06 36.12
N GLN A 585 -0.73 -2.07 36.26
CA GLN A 585 -0.44 -2.69 37.55
C GLN A 585 0.29 -1.70 38.46
N THR A 586 -0.21 -1.56 39.68
CA THR A 586 0.41 -0.70 40.70
C THR A 586 1.70 -1.36 41.24
N THR A 587 2.55 -0.59 41.92
CA THR A 587 3.77 -1.10 42.59
C THR A 587 3.52 -2.23 43.60
N ARG A 588 2.27 -2.43 44.07
CA ARG A 588 1.89 -3.54 44.95
C ARG A 588 1.59 -4.85 44.20
N SER A 589 1.52 -4.80 42.87
CA SER A 589 1.26 -5.99 42.04
C SER A 589 2.50 -6.87 41.94
N ASN A 590 2.29 -8.18 41.75
CA ASN A 590 3.36 -9.14 41.50
C ASN A 590 4.22 -8.68 40.30
N PRO A 591 5.55 -8.51 40.44
CA PRO A 591 6.45 -8.13 39.35
C PRO A 591 6.27 -8.94 38.07
N ALA A 592 6.00 -10.24 38.15
CA ALA A 592 5.73 -11.10 37.00
C ALA A 592 4.56 -10.59 36.15
N ARG A 593 3.47 -10.14 36.79
CA ARG A 593 2.30 -9.57 36.10
C ARG A 593 2.62 -8.22 35.46
N VAL A 594 3.45 -7.42 36.12
CA VAL A 594 3.91 -6.12 35.59
C VAL A 594 4.73 -6.33 34.31
N ILE A 595 5.68 -7.27 34.36
CA ILE A 595 6.55 -7.63 33.24
C ILE A 595 5.73 -8.17 32.07
N ALA A 596 4.80 -9.10 32.31
CA ALA A 596 3.96 -9.67 31.26
C ALA A 596 3.06 -8.63 30.57
N GLU A 597 2.38 -7.76 31.33
CA GLU A 597 1.55 -6.69 30.74
C GLU A 597 2.42 -5.67 29.97
N ALA A 598 3.58 -5.29 30.52
CA ALA A 598 4.51 -4.37 29.88
C ALA A 598 5.14 -4.95 28.61
N LEU A 599 5.26 -6.27 28.48
CA LEU A 599 5.75 -6.93 27.27
C LEU A 599 4.65 -7.03 26.20
N GLN A 600 3.47 -7.56 26.56
CA GLN A 600 2.52 -8.13 25.59
C GLN A 600 1.14 -7.45 25.53
N SER A 601 0.87 -6.43 26.34
CA SER A 601 -0.46 -5.79 26.29
C SER A 601 -0.69 -5.03 24.99
N GLU A 602 -1.80 -5.30 24.30
CA GLU A 602 -2.22 -4.55 23.11
C GLU A 602 -2.89 -3.20 23.44
N GLU A 603 -3.42 -3.06 24.66
CA GLU A 603 -4.17 -1.88 25.10
C GLU A 603 -3.25 -0.79 25.67
N LYS A 604 -2.08 -1.18 26.20
CA LYS A 604 -1.12 -0.27 26.80
C LYS A 604 -0.20 0.32 25.74
N PHE A 605 -0.33 1.62 25.47
CA PHE A 605 0.43 2.30 24.42
C PHE A 605 1.96 2.25 24.64
N GLY A 606 2.42 2.08 25.88
CA GLY A 606 3.84 1.98 26.24
C GLY A 606 4.39 0.55 26.33
N SER A 607 3.56 -0.48 26.11
CA SER A 607 4.03 -1.87 26.12
C SER A 607 4.99 -2.13 24.95
N ALA A 608 5.87 -3.11 25.09
CA ALA A 608 6.79 -3.48 24.01
C ALA A 608 6.04 -3.85 22.72
N LEU A 609 4.99 -4.68 22.83
CA LEU A 609 4.15 -5.04 21.68
C LEU A 609 3.49 -3.82 21.01
N SER A 610 2.90 -2.89 21.78
CA SER A 610 2.26 -1.69 21.21
C SER A 610 3.26 -0.74 20.56
N LEU A 611 4.46 -0.62 21.13
CA LEU A 611 5.54 0.18 20.57
C LEU A 611 6.06 -0.44 19.27
N VAL A 612 6.32 -1.75 19.23
CA VAL A 612 6.75 -2.46 18.00
C VAL A 612 5.63 -2.47 16.94
N ARG A 613 4.36 -2.55 17.32
CA ARG A 613 3.24 -2.33 16.39
C ARG A 613 3.22 -0.89 15.85
N SER A 614 3.60 0.11 16.65
CA SER A 614 3.76 1.49 16.18
C SER A 614 4.94 1.64 15.22
N VAL A 615 6.05 0.92 15.47
CA VAL A 615 7.16 0.77 14.52
C VAL A 615 6.65 0.17 13.21
N GLN A 616 5.91 -0.94 13.25
CA GLN A 616 5.36 -1.60 12.06
C GLN A 616 4.43 -0.67 11.27
N ARG A 617 3.45 -0.03 11.93
CA ARG A 617 2.52 0.91 11.27
C ARG A 617 3.25 2.07 10.59
N THR A 618 4.22 2.66 11.29
CA THR A 618 5.00 3.79 10.75
C THR A 618 5.88 3.32 9.59
N ALA A 619 6.52 2.16 9.73
CA ALA A 619 7.32 1.52 8.69
C ALA A 619 6.51 1.15 7.43
N SER A 620 5.24 0.75 7.57
CA SER A 620 4.35 0.44 6.43
C SER A 620 4.20 1.65 5.50
N SER A 621 4.15 2.86 6.05
CA SER A 621 4.04 4.10 5.28
C SER A 621 5.35 4.50 4.58
N LEU A 622 6.48 3.90 4.96
CA LEU A 622 7.83 4.19 4.49
C LEU A 622 8.45 2.99 3.75
N ARG A 623 7.61 2.06 3.28
CA ARG A 623 8.04 0.78 2.74
C ARG A 623 9.02 0.92 1.57
N GLU A 624 8.88 1.97 0.77
CA GLU A 624 9.75 2.29 -0.34
C GLU A 624 11.17 2.71 0.08
N ARG A 625 11.40 2.94 1.39
CA ARG A 625 12.68 3.41 1.98
C ARG A 625 13.33 2.39 2.91
N LEU A 626 12.64 1.29 3.24
CA LEU A 626 13.18 0.23 4.07
C LEU A 626 13.66 -0.93 3.19
N SER A 627 14.73 -1.60 3.61
CA SER A 627 15.14 -2.84 2.95
C SER A 627 14.11 -3.95 3.24
N PRO A 628 13.95 -4.94 2.34
CA PRO A 628 13.13 -6.11 2.62
C PRO A 628 13.50 -6.80 3.93
N ASP A 629 14.79 -6.92 4.22
CA ASP A 629 15.31 -7.51 5.47
C ASP A 629 14.86 -6.72 6.71
N ALA A 630 14.89 -5.38 6.66
CA ALA A 630 14.44 -4.54 7.78
C ALA A 630 12.94 -4.72 8.03
N TRP A 631 12.14 -4.83 6.95
CA TRP A 631 10.72 -5.11 7.05
C TRP A 631 10.43 -6.49 7.65
N GLN A 632 11.20 -7.50 7.26
CA GLN A 632 11.10 -8.84 7.80
C GLN A 632 11.37 -8.85 9.32
N VAL A 633 12.47 -8.26 9.77
CA VAL A 633 12.81 -8.17 11.21
C VAL A 633 11.70 -7.46 12.00
N ILE A 634 11.10 -6.39 11.47
CA ILE A 634 9.98 -5.71 12.10
C ILE A 634 8.76 -6.63 12.25
N THR A 635 8.46 -7.42 11.23
CA THR A 635 7.33 -8.35 11.23
C THR A 635 7.56 -9.48 12.24
N GLU A 636 8.76 -10.06 12.27
CA GLU A 636 9.16 -11.12 13.20
C GLU A 636 9.08 -10.65 14.67
N MET A 637 9.51 -9.41 14.97
CA MET A 637 9.36 -8.84 16.32
C MET A 637 7.89 -8.75 16.75
N VAL A 638 6.98 -8.32 15.87
CA VAL A 638 5.54 -8.23 16.18
C VAL A 638 4.96 -9.63 16.44
N GLU A 639 5.25 -10.58 15.56
CA GLU A 639 4.78 -11.96 15.69
C GLU A 639 5.27 -12.59 17.00
N ARG A 640 6.56 -12.41 17.32
CA ARG A 640 7.17 -12.91 18.57
C ARG A 640 6.49 -12.34 19.80
N LEU A 641 6.31 -11.02 19.87
CA LEU A 641 5.72 -10.37 21.04
C LEU A 641 4.21 -10.63 21.18
N ALA A 642 3.53 -11.00 20.09
CA ALA A 642 2.11 -11.34 20.09
C ALA A 642 1.83 -12.77 20.60
N LEU A 643 2.82 -13.67 20.56
CA LEU A 643 2.69 -15.01 21.11
C LEU A 643 2.58 -14.94 22.63
N GLN A 644 1.47 -15.44 23.19
CA GLN A 644 1.28 -15.47 24.64
C GLN A 644 2.37 -16.31 25.31
N VAL A 645 2.91 -15.77 26.40
CA VAL A 645 3.95 -16.43 27.18
C VAL A 645 3.43 -16.67 28.59
N ASP A 646 3.50 -17.94 29.04
CA ASP A 646 2.86 -18.39 30.28
C ASP A 646 3.81 -18.42 31.50
N ASP A 647 5.13 -18.34 31.29
CA ASP A 647 6.14 -18.44 32.35
C ASP A 647 7.15 -17.28 32.33
N ASP A 648 7.66 -16.92 33.51
CA ASP A 648 8.55 -15.77 33.70
C ASP A 648 9.85 -15.89 32.87
N ASP A 649 10.42 -17.10 32.71
CA ASP A 649 11.65 -17.36 31.96
C ASP A 649 11.49 -17.02 30.49
N SER A 650 10.39 -17.46 29.91
CA SER A 650 10.03 -17.16 28.53
C SER A 650 9.77 -15.67 28.30
N VAL A 651 9.27 -14.91 29.28
CA VAL A 651 9.04 -13.46 29.13
C VAL A 651 10.36 -12.69 29.02
N VAL A 652 11.35 -13.03 29.86
CA VAL A 652 12.69 -12.41 29.79
C VAL A 652 13.41 -12.84 28.51
N SER A 653 13.31 -14.12 28.13
CA SER A 653 13.87 -14.64 26.87
C SER A 653 13.29 -13.90 25.65
N ALA A 654 11.97 -13.69 25.60
CA ALA A 654 11.32 -12.92 24.56
C ALA A 654 11.84 -11.47 24.52
N ALA A 655 12.04 -10.85 25.68
CA ALA A 655 12.58 -9.49 25.75
C ALA A 655 14.04 -9.42 25.23
N GLU A 656 14.88 -10.40 25.57
CA GLU A 656 16.27 -10.47 25.11
C GLU A 656 16.39 -10.71 23.61
N LEU A 657 15.61 -11.65 23.06
CA LEU A 657 15.55 -11.90 21.62
C LEU A 657 15.08 -10.65 20.86
N THR A 658 14.05 -9.97 21.37
CA THR A 658 13.57 -8.73 20.75
C THR A 658 14.62 -7.61 20.80
N LEU A 659 15.40 -7.51 21.88
CA LEU A 659 16.53 -6.58 21.96
C LEU A 659 17.62 -6.89 20.90
N GLN A 660 17.89 -8.17 20.63
CA GLN A 660 18.81 -8.58 19.56
C GLN A 660 18.27 -8.25 18.17
N GLU A 661 16.96 -8.41 17.95
CA GLU A 661 16.28 -8.03 16.70
C GLU A 661 16.32 -6.50 16.48
N LEU A 662 16.09 -5.70 17.54
CA LEU A 662 16.24 -4.24 17.49
C LEU A 662 17.68 -3.80 17.16
N ALA A 663 18.69 -4.48 17.74
CA ALA A 663 20.10 -4.23 17.41
C ALA A 663 20.41 -4.60 15.94
N SER A 664 19.85 -5.71 15.46
CA SER A 664 19.98 -6.15 14.06
C SER A 664 19.35 -5.12 13.12
N LEU A 665 18.16 -4.62 13.44
CA LEU A 665 17.49 -3.56 12.69
C LEU A 665 18.31 -2.25 12.66
N ALA A 666 18.92 -1.87 13.79
CA ALA A 666 19.82 -0.73 13.86
C ALA A 666 21.06 -0.91 12.96
N GLY A 667 21.61 -2.12 12.89
CA GLY A 667 22.71 -2.47 11.97
C GLY A 667 22.28 -2.39 10.50
N LEU A 668 21.11 -2.96 10.16
CA LEU A 668 20.54 -2.87 8.81
C LEU A 668 20.28 -1.43 8.39
N ALA A 669 19.75 -0.59 9.28
CA ALA A 669 19.53 0.83 9.00
C ALA A 669 20.86 1.58 8.77
N GLN A 670 21.93 1.19 9.46
CA GLN A 670 23.24 1.81 9.32
C GLN A 670 23.95 1.40 8.01
N GLU A 671 23.83 0.15 7.59
CA GLU A 671 24.53 -0.38 6.41
C GLU A 671 23.73 -0.19 5.10
N ASN A 672 22.40 -0.32 5.14
CA ASN A 672 21.57 -0.41 3.93
C ASN A 672 20.82 0.88 3.57
N MET A 673 20.75 1.87 4.47
CA MET A 673 20.15 3.17 4.16
C MET A 673 21.19 4.14 3.62
N ASN A 674 20.82 4.89 2.58
CA ASN A 674 21.67 5.98 2.09
C ASN A 674 21.82 7.08 3.15
N ARG A 675 23.01 7.70 3.24
CA ARG A 675 23.29 8.76 4.24
C ARG A 675 22.71 10.13 3.86
N ALA A 676 21.58 10.11 3.16
CA ALA A 676 20.80 11.29 2.80
C ALA A 676 19.92 11.74 3.99
N ALA A 677 19.09 12.77 3.76
CA ALA A 677 18.25 13.36 4.82
C ALA A 677 17.35 12.32 5.52
N GLY A 678 16.83 11.31 4.82
CA GLY A 678 15.96 10.29 5.41
C GLY A 678 16.61 9.51 6.56
N TRP A 679 17.84 8.99 6.34
CA TRP A 679 18.59 8.31 7.40
C TRP A 679 18.87 9.23 8.60
N ARG A 680 19.16 10.51 8.34
CA ARG A 680 19.40 11.50 9.41
C ARG A 680 18.18 11.67 10.31
N PHE A 681 16.97 11.76 9.75
CA PHE A 681 15.76 11.88 10.58
C PHE A 681 15.50 10.63 11.42
N LEU A 682 15.71 9.44 10.86
CA LEU A 682 15.63 8.19 11.63
C LEU A 682 16.62 8.19 12.80
N ASP A 683 17.90 8.48 12.53
CA ASP A 683 18.91 8.49 13.59
C ASP A 683 18.65 9.63 14.59
N MET A 684 18.26 10.83 14.15
CA MET A 684 17.86 11.93 15.04
C MET A 684 16.74 11.52 16.00
N GLY A 685 15.70 10.83 15.51
CA GLY A 685 14.63 10.30 16.35
C GLY A 685 15.18 9.37 17.43
N ARG A 686 16.09 8.48 17.06
CA ARG A 686 16.75 7.56 18.00
C ARG A 686 17.62 8.31 19.01
N ARG A 687 18.49 9.21 18.56
CA ARG A 687 19.38 9.98 19.44
C ARG A 687 18.59 10.82 20.44
N ALA A 688 17.53 11.49 19.98
CA ALA A 688 16.68 12.31 20.83
C ALA A 688 16.01 11.48 21.92
N GLU A 689 15.35 10.37 21.55
CA GLU A 689 14.66 9.53 22.52
C GLU A 689 15.63 8.82 23.47
N ARG A 690 16.78 8.34 22.98
CA ARG A 690 17.84 7.75 23.82
C ARG A 690 18.37 8.77 24.82
N ALA A 691 18.68 9.99 24.41
CA ALA A 691 19.14 11.05 25.32
C ALA A 691 18.12 11.33 26.43
N ILE A 692 16.83 11.45 26.06
CA ILE A 692 15.73 11.67 27.01
C ILE A 692 15.64 10.51 28.01
N ASN A 693 15.68 9.27 27.53
CA ASN A 693 15.61 8.08 28.38
C ASN A 693 16.83 7.95 29.30
N THR A 694 18.04 8.19 28.79
CA THR A 694 19.27 8.16 29.58
C THR A 694 19.25 9.22 30.69
N VAL A 695 18.83 10.47 30.41
CA VAL A 695 18.68 11.50 31.45
C VAL A 695 17.63 11.11 32.47
N ARG A 696 16.49 10.55 32.05
CA ARG A 696 15.45 10.05 32.96
C ARG A 696 15.96 8.94 33.86
N PHE A 697 16.70 7.98 33.32
CA PHE A 697 17.31 6.92 34.12
C PHE A 697 18.34 7.49 35.09
N ALA A 698 19.22 8.39 34.66
CA ALA A 698 20.16 9.08 35.54
C ALA A 698 19.44 9.82 36.68
N ARG A 699 18.33 10.51 36.38
CA ARG A 699 17.53 11.20 37.41
C ARG A 699 16.88 10.24 38.42
N GLN A 700 16.53 9.03 38.00
CA GLN A 700 15.88 8.04 38.87
C GLN A 700 16.87 7.18 39.67
N PHE A 701 18.07 6.93 39.13
CA PHE A 701 19.01 5.94 39.66
C PHE A 701 20.38 6.52 40.07
N ALA A 702 20.68 7.77 39.70
CA ALA A 702 21.88 8.50 40.13
C ALA A 702 21.50 9.83 40.79
N TYR A 703 20.54 9.79 41.72
CA TYR A 703 20.20 10.91 42.60
C TYR A 703 21.28 11.09 43.69
N ASP A 704 21.24 12.17 44.46
CA ASP A 704 22.36 12.60 45.31
C ASP A 704 22.74 11.59 46.42
N GLU A 705 21.79 10.73 46.81
CA GLU A 705 21.95 9.68 47.82
C GLU A 705 21.81 8.27 47.22
N ALA A 706 22.06 8.11 45.91
CA ALA A 706 21.95 6.81 45.24
C ALA A 706 22.98 5.80 45.77
N GLY A 707 22.50 4.60 46.09
CA GLY A 707 23.35 3.48 46.53
C GLY A 707 23.98 2.72 45.35
N GLU A 708 24.85 1.75 45.66
CA GLU A 708 25.51 0.92 44.64
C GLU A 708 24.51 0.17 43.74
N ASP A 709 23.42 -0.35 44.31
CA ASP A 709 22.36 -1.06 43.57
C ASP A 709 21.65 -0.16 42.55
N ASP A 710 21.34 1.09 42.92
CA ASP A 710 20.71 2.04 42.01
C ASP A 710 21.67 2.38 40.85
N LEU A 711 22.94 2.59 41.17
CA LEU A 711 23.97 2.89 40.18
C LEU A 711 24.25 1.69 39.26
N ASP A 712 24.22 0.45 39.77
CA ASP A 712 24.34 -0.76 38.96
C ASP A 712 23.12 -0.94 38.04
N ALA A 713 21.91 -0.66 38.53
CA ALA A 713 20.69 -0.65 37.71
C ALA A 713 20.82 0.37 36.58
N LEU A 714 21.32 1.58 36.84
CA LEU A 714 21.59 2.58 35.81
C LEU A 714 22.60 2.07 34.77
N LEU A 715 23.75 1.55 35.21
CA LEU A 715 24.78 1.00 34.32
C LEU A 715 24.24 -0.13 33.45
N THR A 716 23.31 -0.93 33.96
CA THR A 716 22.63 -2.01 33.21
C THR A 716 21.64 -1.45 32.18
N LEU A 717 20.85 -0.44 32.56
CA LEU A 717 19.88 0.21 31.67
C LEU A 717 20.58 0.94 30.52
N VAL A 718 21.72 1.58 30.77
CA VAL A 718 22.49 2.30 29.74
C VAL A 718 23.57 1.46 29.07
N ASP A 719 23.66 0.16 29.37
CA ASP A 719 24.62 -0.79 28.76
C ASP A 719 26.10 -0.47 28.99
N CYS A 720 26.41 0.13 30.15
CA CYS A 720 27.74 0.67 30.47
C CYS A 720 28.53 -0.14 31.51
N GLN A 721 28.03 -1.31 31.96
CA GLN A 721 28.71 -2.13 32.97
C GLN A 721 30.16 -2.48 32.59
N ILE A 722 30.39 -2.95 31.35
CA ILE A 722 31.73 -3.35 30.89
C ILE A 722 32.66 -2.13 30.84
N THR A 723 32.18 -1.03 30.26
CA THR A 723 32.93 0.24 30.18
C THR A 723 33.30 0.76 31.56
N TYR A 724 32.36 0.75 32.50
CA TYR A 724 32.60 1.18 33.88
C TYR A 724 33.67 0.31 34.56
N ARG A 725 33.49 -1.02 34.55
CA ARG A 725 34.44 -1.98 35.16
C ARG A 725 35.84 -1.90 34.55
N SER A 726 35.95 -1.52 33.28
CA SER A 726 37.25 -1.33 32.62
C SER A 726 37.97 -0.04 33.04
N ARG A 727 37.23 1.01 33.41
CA ARG A 727 37.78 2.33 33.79
C ARG A 727 37.97 2.49 35.29
N TYR A 728 37.10 1.88 36.08
CA TYR A 728 37.05 2.02 37.53
C TYR A 728 37.15 0.64 38.18
N LEU A 729 38.16 0.44 39.02
CA LEU A 729 38.43 -0.81 39.75
C LEU A 729 37.71 -0.88 41.10
N VAL A 730 36.67 -0.07 41.29
CA VAL A 730 35.88 0.06 42.51
C VAL A 730 34.40 -0.18 42.20
N GLY A 731 33.58 -0.35 43.24
CA GLY A 731 32.13 -0.43 43.10
C GLY A 731 31.54 0.80 42.36
N PRO A 732 30.29 0.73 41.88
CA PRO A 732 29.60 1.84 41.25
C PRO A 732 29.60 3.08 42.16
N ALA A 733 30.20 4.18 41.69
CA ALA A 733 30.31 5.44 42.41
C ALA A 733 29.58 6.55 41.65
N LEU A 734 28.89 7.42 42.39
CA LEU A 734 27.93 8.37 41.83
C LEU A 734 28.53 9.28 40.75
N ALA A 735 29.64 9.97 41.03
CA ALA A 735 30.25 10.90 40.08
C ALA A 735 30.78 10.19 38.81
N PRO A 736 31.54 9.08 38.89
CA PRO A 736 31.90 8.26 37.73
C PRO A 736 30.72 7.78 36.88
N VAL A 737 29.61 7.36 37.51
CA VAL A 737 28.43 6.89 36.78
C VAL A 737 27.69 8.05 36.11
N ARG A 738 27.55 9.20 36.79
CA ARG A 738 26.98 10.44 36.21
C ARG A 738 27.80 10.92 35.02
N ASP A 739 29.13 10.93 35.14
CA ASP A 739 30.04 11.27 34.05
C ASP A 739 29.84 10.33 32.85
N LEU A 740 29.92 9.02 33.08
CA LEU A 740 29.82 8.01 32.03
C LEU A 740 28.46 8.03 31.30
N ALA A 741 27.36 8.24 32.04
CA ALA A 741 26.01 8.22 31.50
C ALA A 741 25.59 9.56 30.86
N VAL A 742 26.09 10.70 31.35
CA VAL A 742 25.60 12.02 30.93
C VAL A 742 26.65 12.80 30.14
N LEU A 743 27.90 12.85 30.60
CA LEU A 743 28.91 13.81 30.11
C LEU A 743 29.94 13.19 29.16
N ASP A 744 30.19 11.88 29.21
CA ASP A 744 31.26 11.23 28.43
C ASP A 744 30.99 11.31 26.91
N PRO A 745 31.74 12.11 26.13
CA PRO A 745 31.51 12.26 24.70
C PRO A 745 31.96 11.05 23.87
N TYR A 746 32.68 10.08 24.48
CA TYR A 746 33.16 8.88 23.80
C TYR A 746 32.25 7.67 24.00
N ASN A 747 31.26 7.77 24.89
CA ASN A 747 30.31 6.71 25.15
C ASN A 747 29.08 6.85 24.22
N PRO A 748 28.82 5.92 23.28
CA PRO A 748 27.68 5.99 22.37
C PRO A 748 26.30 5.94 23.03
N ARG A 749 26.24 5.69 24.35
CA ARG A 749 25.03 5.66 25.18
C ARG A 749 24.83 6.94 25.99
N SER A 750 25.86 7.79 26.10
CA SER A 750 25.79 9.00 26.92
C SER A 750 24.92 10.07 26.28
N VAL A 751 24.43 10.99 27.11
CA VAL A 751 23.65 12.15 26.69
C VAL A 751 24.51 13.09 25.84
N ALA A 752 25.76 13.35 26.24
CA ALA A 752 26.73 14.16 25.49
C ALA A 752 26.94 13.64 24.06
N PHE A 753 27.17 12.33 23.89
CA PHE A 753 27.32 11.73 22.56
C PHE A 753 26.06 11.88 21.70
N GLN A 754 24.88 11.64 22.28
CA GLN A 754 23.62 11.78 21.55
C GLN A 754 23.41 13.23 21.07
N VAL A 755 23.66 14.22 21.93
CA VAL A 755 23.47 15.64 21.62
C VAL A 755 24.47 16.12 20.58
N ALA A 756 25.74 15.71 20.67
CA ALA A 756 26.74 16.03 19.64
C ALA A 756 26.31 15.49 18.27
N THR A 757 25.89 14.23 18.22
CA THR A 757 25.41 13.59 16.99
C THR A 757 24.14 14.26 16.43
N LEU A 758 23.19 14.65 17.31
CA LEU A 758 22.01 15.42 16.93
C LEU A 758 22.38 16.77 16.28
N ASN A 759 23.34 17.49 16.88
CA ASN A 759 23.80 18.76 16.35
C ASN A 759 24.40 18.59 14.95
N ASP A 760 25.24 17.56 14.74
CA ASP A 760 25.83 17.24 13.44
C ASP A 760 24.77 16.88 12.40
N HIS A 761 23.72 16.16 12.78
CA HIS A 761 22.61 15.86 11.88
C HIS A 761 21.85 17.11 11.47
N ILE A 762 21.49 17.97 12.42
CA ILE A 762 20.76 19.22 12.14
C ILE A 762 21.60 20.14 11.26
N ALA A 763 22.90 20.28 11.55
CA ALA A 763 23.81 21.12 10.77
C ALA A 763 23.98 20.67 9.31
N ALA A 764 23.76 19.38 9.03
CA ALA A 764 23.88 18.81 7.69
C ALA A 764 22.56 18.83 6.88
N LEU A 765 21.45 19.23 7.49
CA LEU A 765 20.18 19.40 6.79
C LEU A 765 20.15 20.74 6.04
N PRO A 766 19.35 20.86 4.95
CA PRO A 766 19.22 22.11 4.21
C PRO A 766 18.65 23.22 5.11
N SER A 767 19.25 24.41 5.06
CA SER A 767 18.67 25.57 5.74
C SER A 767 17.47 26.11 4.98
N LEU A 768 16.42 26.50 5.70
CA LEU A 768 15.19 27.07 5.14
C LEU A 768 15.22 28.61 5.10
N LYS A 769 16.21 29.25 5.74
CA LYS A 769 16.35 30.72 5.79
C LYS A 769 17.55 31.22 5.00
N GLU A 770 17.32 32.17 4.10
CA GLU A 770 18.37 32.76 3.25
C GLU A 770 19.37 33.64 4.02
N HIS A 771 19.01 34.13 5.22
CA HIS A 771 19.85 35.06 5.97
C HIS A 771 21.08 34.42 6.63
N GLY A 772 21.26 33.10 6.52
CA GLY A 772 22.42 32.37 7.06
C GLY A 772 22.47 32.30 8.59
N LEU A 773 21.40 32.69 9.28
CA LEU A 773 21.31 32.61 10.74
C LEU A 773 21.00 31.18 11.20
N ILE A 774 21.63 30.76 12.31
CA ILE A 774 21.39 29.45 12.92
C ILE A 774 19.90 29.33 13.30
N GLU A 775 19.24 28.30 12.77
CA GLU A 775 17.83 28.04 12.97
C GLU A 775 17.55 27.49 14.37
N ARG A 776 16.29 27.62 14.84
CA ARG A 776 15.91 27.31 16.24
C ARG A 776 16.37 25.91 16.72
N PRO A 777 16.18 24.81 15.96
CA PRO A 777 16.62 23.48 16.42
C PRO A 777 18.13 23.43 16.63
N GLN A 778 18.91 23.99 15.71
CA GLN A 778 20.36 24.00 15.81
C GLN A 778 20.85 24.88 16.98
N ARG A 779 20.21 26.04 17.23
CA ARG A 779 20.56 26.86 18.41
C ARG A 779 20.35 26.10 19.72
N LEU A 780 19.26 25.35 19.83
CA LEU A 780 18.97 24.55 21.03
C LEU A 780 19.98 23.40 21.17
N ALA A 781 20.33 22.72 20.07
CA ALA A 781 21.32 21.65 20.07
C ALA A 781 22.72 22.16 20.46
N VAL A 782 23.15 23.30 19.91
CA VAL A 782 24.43 23.96 20.27
C VAL A 782 24.46 24.36 21.75
N ALA A 783 23.37 24.94 22.27
CA ALA A 783 23.29 25.32 23.68
C ALA A 783 23.36 24.09 24.62
N LEU A 784 22.63 23.03 24.30
CA LEU A 784 22.69 21.76 25.02
C LEU A 784 24.10 21.14 24.98
N GLN A 785 24.73 21.12 23.82
CA GLN A 785 26.08 20.58 23.66
C GLN A 785 27.08 21.38 24.49
N ALA A 786 26.97 22.71 24.52
CA ALA A 786 27.82 23.57 25.34
C ALA A 786 27.68 23.22 26.83
N THR A 787 26.44 23.15 27.34
CA THR A 787 26.15 22.77 28.74
C THR A 787 26.75 21.41 29.11
N LEU A 788 26.64 20.41 28.24
CA LEU A 788 27.18 19.07 28.49
C LEU A 788 28.71 19.05 28.41
N THR A 789 29.30 19.83 27.51
CA THR A 789 30.76 19.89 27.34
C THR A 789 31.45 20.59 28.51
N THR A 790 30.79 21.59 29.10
CA THR A 790 31.33 22.36 30.24
C THR A 790 30.83 21.87 31.60
N GLY A 791 29.99 20.83 31.63
CA GLY A 791 29.40 20.31 32.85
C GLY A 791 30.40 19.49 33.66
N GLU A 792 30.25 19.48 34.98
CA GLU A 792 31.02 18.63 35.88
C GLU A 792 30.09 17.62 36.55
N ALA A 793 30.51 16.35 36.65
CA ALA A 793 29.68 15.28 37.21
C ALA A 793 29.19 15.55 38.65
N ALA A 794 29.97 16.31 39.43
CA ALA A 794 29.61 16.71 40.79
C ALA A 794 28.41 17.68 40.83
N THR A 795 28.16 18.42 39.75
CA THR A 795 27.07 19.42 39.65
C THR A 795 25.77 18.85 39.10
N LEU A 796 25.76 17.59 38.66
CA LEU A 796 24.58 16.94 38.07
C LEU A 796 23.59 16.44 39.14
N ASP A 797 22.94 17.36 39.84
CA ASP A 797 21.85 17.06 40.77
C ASP A 797 20.54 16.71 40.04
N VAL A 798 19.53 16.29 40.80
CA VAL A 798 18.20 15.94 40.25
C VAL A 798 17.57 17.12 39.48
N THR A 799 17.78 18.35 39.95
CA THR A 799 17.27 19.58 39.32
C THR A 799 17.89 19.81 37.96
N THR A 800 19.22 19.68 37.87
CA THR A 800 19.99 19.86 36.64
C THR A 800 19.66 18.76 35.63
N LEU A 801 19.55 17.51 36.08
CA LEU A 801 19.10 16.40 35.25
C LEU A 801 17.68 16.62 34.71
N PHE A 802 16.76 17.14 35.55
CA PHE A 802 15.42 17.50 35.08
C PHE A 802 15.43 18.65 34.06
N ALA A 803 16.27 19.68 34.26
CA ALA A 803 16.41 20.77 33.30
C ALA A 803 16.97 20.28 31.96
N LEU A 804 17.94 19.37 31.97
CA LEU A 804 18.46 18.70 30.77
C LEU A 804 17.36 17.88 30.07
N GLU A 805 16.54 17.15 30.83
CA GLU A 805 15.39 16.40 30.30
C GLU A 805 14.42 17.34 29.53
N GLN A 806 14.05 18.48 30.13
CA GLN A 806 13.17 19.47 29.51
C GLN A 806 13.80 20.11 28.28
N ALA A 807 15.10 20.41 28.31
CA ALA A 807 15.79 20.99 27.17
C ALA A 807 15.86 20.01 25.98
N LEU A 808 16.04 18.71 26.22
CA LEU A 808 15.99 17.67 25.18
C LEU A 808 14.58 17.51 24.59
N LEU A 809 13.53 17.56 25.42
CA LEU A 809 12.14 17.57 24.95
C LEU A 809 11.86 18.79 24.06
N ASN A 810 12.28 19.98 24.50
CA ASN A 810 12.15 21.21 23.72
C ASN A 810 12.92 21.15 22.38
N LEU A 811 14.08 20.50 22.35
CA LEU A 811 14.83 20.28 21.11
C LEU A 811 14.06 19.36 20.15
N ALA A 812 13.52 18.24 20.64
CA ALA A 812 12.71 17.33 19.84
C ALA A 812 11.46 18.02 19.26
N ASP A 813 10.78 18.84 20.06
CA ASP A 813 9.63 19.63 19.61
C ASP A 813 10.03 20.69 18.58
N ALA A 814 11.18 21.34 18.76
CA ALA A 814 11.69 22.32 17.80
C ALA A 814 12.04 21.69 16.45
N ILE A 815 12.64 20.48 16.44
CA ILE A 815 12.88 19.70 15.22
C ILE A 815 11.54 19.45 14.51
N GLY A 816 10.52 18.99 15.27
CA GLY A 816 9.20 18.71 14.73
C GLY A 816 8.51 19.92 14.11
N GLN A 817 8.47 21.04 14.84
CA GLN A 817 7.86 22.28 14.35
C GLN A 817 8.56 22.87 13.13
N HIS A 818 9.87 22.64 12.98
CA HIS A 818 10.67 23.25 11.92
C HIS A 818 10.65 22.43 10.63
N TYR A 819 10.82 21.10 10.71
CA TYR A 819 10.91 20.24 9.53
C TYR A 819 9.59 19.55 9.17
N PHE A 820 8.64 19.44 10.10
CA PHE A 820 7.36 18.72 9.92
C PHE A 820 6.16 19.66 10.14
N PRO A 821 5.94 20.65 9.27
CA PRO A 821 4.82 21.58 9.43
C PRO A 821 3.47 20.85 9.23
N HIS A 822 2.75 20.62 10.33
CA HIS A 822 1.39 20.07 10.34
C HIS A 822 0.34 21.19 10.47
N GLY A 823 -0.83 21.00 9.85
CA GLY A 823 -2.01 21.84 10.05
C GLY A 823 -1.89 23.30 9.53
N PRO A 824 -2.71 24.24 10.05
CA PRO A 824 -2.81 25.61 9.53
C PRO A 824 -1.57 26.49 9.75
N HIS A 825 -0.55 26.01 10.49
CA HIS A 825 0.76 26.66 10.58
C HIS A 825 1.69 26.30 9.42
N ALA A 826 1.37 25.27 8.64
CA ALA A 826 2.13 24.86 7.45
C ALA A 826 2.06 25.86 6.30
N SER A 827 1.09 26.78 6.35
CA SER A 827 0.93 27.85 5.39
C SER A 827 1.81 29.06 5.67
N ARG A 828 2.68 29.08 6.70
CA ARG A 828 3.60 30.21 6.94
C ARG A 828 4.66 30.25 5.84
N PRO A 829 4.49 31.08 4.80
CA PRO A 829 5.48 31.25 3.77
C PRO A 829 6.35 32.39 4.28
N GLU A 830 7.33 32.11 5.16
CA GLU A 830 8.47 33.02 5.24
C GLU A 830 9.21 32.87 3.91
N LYS A 831 8.67 33.55 2.88
CA LYS A 831 9.12 33.70 1.49
C LYS A 831 10.23 32.73 1.08
N LEU A 832 9.90 31.45 0.92
CA LEU A 832 10.72 30.49 0.17
C LEU A 832 10.48 30.68 -1.34
N THR A 833 10.73 31.90 -1.83
CA THR A 833 10.79 32.19 -3.25
C THR A 833 12.25 32.09 -3.70
N GLY A 834 12.67 30.91 -4.17
CA GLY A 834 14.04 30.69 -4.63
C GLY A 834 14.15 29.66 -5.76
N LEU A 835 14.13 30.17 -6.99
CA LEU A 835 14.68 29.72 -8.29
C LEU A 835 14.53 28.25 -8.76
N ALA A 836 13.69 28.10 -9.82
CA ALA A 836 13.71 27.19 -11.00
C ALA A 836 14.15 25.71 -10.90
#